data_AF-A0A151PDA2-F1
#
_entry.id   AF-A0A151PDA2-F1
#
_cell.length_a   1.000
_cell.length_b   1.000
_cell.length_c   1.000
_cell.angle_alpha   90.00
_cell.angle_beta   90.00
_cell.angle_gamma   90.00
#
_symmetry.space_group_name_H-M   'P 1'
#
loop_
_entity.id
_entity.type
_entity.pdbx_description
1 polymer ?
#
loop_
_entity_poly.entity_id
_entity_poly.type
_entity_poly.pdbx_seq_one_letter_code
_entity_poly.pdbx_strand_id
1 'polypeptide(L)'
;MGSEGAWLQGRWGPGLGSGAGARRSGLGLVSMRWSRAALTLQSVKPQWSQLPATGQALSFNMDQCLPLAVHGKKENSGQVSSQSTLLGARICSARSHPLLGSPGLARRLPRVFPPNAVEKEPCRPQRLKMAREGRVGICKSLALGKFLVLFLAALISPDYLGRGSRRRILPRPTSSGACELPGVFGAGGSGISGQRFTEAKDRVELAPVQELMLQLCWVRRGRALLGRRRLWLLRAARHRSQHVDYKPIRKVMVANRGEIAIRVFRACTELGIRTVAVYSEQDTGQMHRQKADEAYLIGRGLPPVQAYLHIPDIIQVAKENEVDAVHPGYGFLSERADFAQACAEAGVRFIGPSPEVVRKMGDKVEARTIAIAAGVPVVPGTDAPITSLTEAHEFSNSYGFPIIFKAAFGGGGRGMRVVRTYEELEENYTRAFSEALAAFGNGALFVEKFIEKPRHIEVQILGDNYGNVVHLYERDCSIQRRHQKVVEIAPAAHLDPQLRARLTHDAVRLAKQVGYENAGTVEFLVDKHGKHYFIEVNSRLQVEHTVTEEITNVDLVHAQIRVAEGRSLPDLGLRQELIRINGCAIQCRVTTEDPARGFQPDTGRIEVFRSGEGMGIRLDSASAFQGAVISPHYDSLLVKVIAHGKDHPTAASKLSRALAEFRIRGVKTGWIVYFGN
;
A
#
# COMPACT_ATOMS: atom_id res chain seq x y z
N MET A 1 53.73 -12.99 62.49
CA MET A 1 52.37 -13.31 62.97
C MET A 1 51.48 -12.17 62.52
N GLY A 2 50.51 -12.46 61.65
CA GLY A 2 50.22 -11.58 60.51
C GLY A 2 51.07 -11.98 59.29
N SER A 3 50.84 -11.33 58.13
CA SER A 3 51.22 -11.77 56.76
C SER A 3 50.61 -13.14 56.40
N GLU A 4 50.58 -13.67 55.17
CA GLU A 4 51.20 -13.38 53.85
C GLU A 4 50.10 -13.57 52.74
N GLY A 5 50.26 -13.37 51.44
CA GLY A 5 51.30 -12.85 50.53
C GLY A 5 50.60 -12.56 49.16
N ALA A 6 51.00 -11.65 48.28
CA ALA A 6 52.32 -11.32 47.73
C ALA A 6 52.93 -12.47 46.87
N TRP A 7 53.06 -12.23 45.55
CA TRP A 7 54.17 -12.55 44.62
C TRP A 7 53.69 -12.08 43.20
N LEU A 8 54.25 -11.10 42.47
CA LEU A 8 55.64 -10.73 42.09
C LEU A 8 56.28 -11.79 41.17
N GLN A 9 57.00 -11.49 40.08
CA GLN A 9 57.60 -10.28 39.47
C GLN A 9 57.59 -10.39 37.90
N GLY A 10 58.07 -9.44 37.08
CA GLY A 10 58.51 -8.06 37.32
C GLY A 10 59.86 -7.66 36.68
N ARG A 11 59.85 -6.96 35.52
CA ARG A 11 60.99 -6.24 34.86
C ARG A 11 62.13 -7.18 34.36
N TRP A 12 63.06 -6.82 33.46
CA TRP A 12 63.88 -5.60 33.25
C TRP A 12 64.22 -5.34 31.77
N GLY A 13 64.74 -4.13 31.45
CA GLY A 13 65.51 -3.83 30.22
C GLY A 13 67.03 -3.87 30.49
N PRO A 14 67.91 -3.15 29.75
CA PRO A 14 67.70 -2.21 28.63
C PRO A 14 68.52 -2.58 27.37
N GLY A 15 68.61 -1.70 26.34
CA GLY A 15 69.49 -1.94 25.18
C GLY A 15 69.51 -0.84 24.10
N LEU A 16 70.55 -0.02 24.12
CA LEU A 16 70.84 1.12 23.23
C LEU A 16 71.00 0.79 21.72
N GLY A 17 70.45 1.63 20.85
CA GLY A 17 71.25 2.52 19.99
C GLY A 17 71.76 2.05 18.61
N SER A 18 71.57 2.93 17.60
CA SER A 18 72.22 2.95 16.27
C SER A 18 71.93 1.76 15.33
N GLY A 19 72.12 1.86 14.00
CA GLY A 19 72.61 2.97 13.18
C GLY A 19 72.34 2.78 11.69
N ALA A 20 72.81 3.71 10.86
CA ALA A 20 72.53 3.75 9.42
C ALA A 20 73.28 2.67 8.59
N GLY A 21 72.84 2.48 7.34
CA GLY A 21 73.79 2.80 6.26
C GLY A 21 74.24 1.74 5.24
N ALA A 22 73.30 1.09 4.55
CA ALA A 22 73.32 0.90 3.08
C ALA A 22 74.47 0.15 2.34
N ARG A 23 74.18 -0.14 1.06
CA ARG A 23 75.05 -0.68 -0.02
C ARG A 23 75.34 -2.19 0.00
N ARG A 24 75.65 -2.83 -1.14
CA ARG A 24 75.06 -2.85 -2.52
C ARG A 24 75.99 -3.68 -3.43
N SER A 25 75.53 -4.84 -3.89
CA SER A 25 75.97 -5.49 -5.14
C SER A 25 75.07 -6.70 -5.45
N GLY A 26 74.70 -7.01 -6.70
CA GLY A 26 74.91 -6.22 -7.92
C GLY A 26 74.98 -7.02 -9.22
N LEU A 27 73.92 -7.75 -9.61
CA LEU A 27 73.68 -8.47 -10.89
C LEU A 27 72.20 -8.95 -10.84
N GLY A 28 71.40 -9.11 -11.89
CA GLY A 28 71.48 -8.82 -13.33
C GLY A 28 70.07 -8.99 -13.96
N LEU A 29 69.81 -8.51 -15.19
CA LEU A 29 68.46 -8.49 -15.79
C LEU A 29 67.93 -9.87 -16.24
N VAL A 30 66.63 -10.14 -16.04
CA VAL A 30 65.75 -10.88 -16.99
C VAL A 30 64.32 -10.33 -16.91
N SER A 31 63.60 -10.29 -18.03
CA SER A 31 62.16 -9.97 -18.12
C SER A 31 61.31 -11.17 -18.54
N MET A 32 60.19 -11.44 -17.86
CA MET A 32 59.08 -12.27 -18.35
C MET A 32 57.77 -11.54 -18.02
N ARG A 33 56.83 -11.23 -18.93
CA ARG A 33 56.12 -11.99 -20.00
C ARG A 33 55.25 -13.14 -19.49
N TRP A 34 53.95 -13.01 -19.74
CA TRP A 34 52.93 -14.06 -19.56
C TRP A 34 53.04 -15.13 -20.65
N SER A 35 52.71 -16.38 -20.33
CA SER A 35 52.35 -17.45 -21.28
C SER A 35 51.32 -18.42 -20.69
N ARG A 36 50.59 -19.14 -21.56
CA ARG A 36 49.56 -20.14 -21.20
C ARG A 36 50.02 -21.57 -21.49
N ALA A 37 49.61 -22.52 -20.64
CA ALA A 37 49.10 -23.84 -21.02
C ALA A 37 48.19 -24.30 -19.84
N ALA A 38 46.94 -24.75 -19.94
CA ALA A 38 46.16 -25.45 -20.98
C ALA A 38 46.32 -26.98 -20.97
N LEU A 39 45.34 -27.67 -20.37
CA LEU A 39 45.02 -29.08 -20.63
C LEU A 39 43.52 -29.35 -20.38
N THR A 40 42.97 -30.23 -21.19
CA THR A 40 41.55 -30.55 -21.41
C THR A 40 40.72 -30.97 -20.19
N LEU A 41 39.49 -30.45 -20.10
CA LEU A 41 38.39 -31.13 -19.39
C LEU A 41 37.65 -32.03 -20.38
N GLN A 42 37.69 -33.35 -20.15
CA GLN A 42 36.87 -34.32 -20.92
C GLN A 42 35.45 -34.43 -20.34
N SER A 43 34.49 -34.70 -21.23
CA SER A 43 33.09 -34.91 -20.86
C SER A 43 32.86 -36.29 -20.24
N VAL A 44 32.31 -36.36 -19.03
CA VAL A 44 31.82 -37.60 -18.43
C VAL A 44 30.37 -37.43 -17.98
N LYS A 45 29.45 -38.07 -18.70
CA LYS A 45 28.16 -38.52 -18.14
C LYS A 45 28.37 -39.88 -17.48
N PRO A 46 27.60 -40.20 -16.43
CA PRO A 46 27.03 -41.54 -16.33
C PRO A 46 25.49 -41.49 -16.27
N GLN A 47 24.83 -42.44 -16.94
CA GLN A 47 23.44 -42.83 -16.68
C GLN A 47 23.45 -44.17 -15.94
N TRP A 48 22.76 -44.26 -14.81
CA TRP A 48 22.26 -45.50 -14.21
C TRP A 48 20.93 -45.12 -13.51
N SER A 49 19.74 -45.47 -14.00
CA SER A 49 19.11 -46.79 -14.26
C SER A 49 18.19 -47.21 -13.09
N GLN A 50 17.34 -48.21 -13.31
CA GLN A 50 16.14 -48.47 -12.48
C GLN A 50 16.29 -49.65 -11.50
N LEU A 51 15.32 -49.73 -10.57
CA LEU A 51 14.86 -50.92 -9.81
C LEU A 51 15.80 -51.47 -8.70
N PRO A 52 15.26 -52.26 -7.73
CA PRO A 52 13.86 -52.53 -7.38
C PRO A 52 13.50 -52.02 -5.96
N ALA A 53 12.29 -52.37 -5.46
CA ALA A 53 11.81 -51.96 -4.13
C ALA A 53 11.85 -53.09 -3.08
N THR A 54 12.44 -52.78 -1.92
CA THR A 54 12.22 -53.45 -0.62
C THR A 54 12.39 -52.40 0.49
N GLY A 55 11.66 -52.41 1.61
CA GLY A 55 10.64 -53.37 1.99
C GLY A 55 10.54 -53.61 3.51
N GLN A 56 10.57 -52.54 4.34
CA GLN A 56 10.28 -52.64 5.77
C GLN A 56 9.74 -51.31 6.31
N ALA A 57 8.80 -51.39 7.26
CA ALA A 57 8.16 -50.23 7.88
C ALA A 57 8.59 -50.09 9.35
N LEU A 58 8.81 -48.85 9.79
CA LEU A 58 8.94 -48.50 11.20
C LEU A 58 8.02 -47.32 11.51
N SER A 59 6.90 -47.63 12.15
CA SER A 59 5.95 -46.65 12.69
C SER A 59 6.49 -46.03 13.97
N PHE A 60 6.53 -44.71 14.05
CA PHE A 60 6.74 -43.98 15.31
C PHE A 60 5.50 -43.16 15.66
N ASN A 61 4.89 -43.48 16.80
CA ASN A 61 3.83 -42.68 17.40
C ASN A 61 4.42 -41.40 18.03
N MET A 62 3.67 -40.30 17.93
CA MET A 62 3.85 -39.11 18.76
C MET A 62 2.51 -38.67 19.35
N ASP A 63 1.99 -39.48 20.27
CA ASP A 63 0.92 -39.09 21.19
C ASP A 63 1.49 -39.02 22.60
N GLN A 64 1.60 -37.80 23.16
CA GLN A 64 1.46 -37.46 24.58
C GLN A 64 1.90 -36.01 24.85
N CYS A 65 0.94 -35.13 25.13
CA CYS A 65 1.12 -33.97 26.03
C CYS A 65 -0.24 -33.38 26.43
N LEU A 66 -0.86 -33.93 27.48
CA LEU A 66 -2.10 -33.40 28.09
C LEU A 66 -1.80 -32.30 29.10
N PRO A 67 -2.62 -31.23 29.19
CA PRO A 67 -2.85 -30.51 30.43
C PRO A 67 -3.98 -31.18 31.24
N LEU A 68 -3.83 -31.21 32.57
CA LEU A 68 -4.80 -31.84 33.49
C LEU A 68 -6.07 -30.99 33.69
N ALA A 69 -7.22 -31.65 33.76
CA ALA A 69 -8.47 -31.09 34.26
C ALA A 69 -8.97 -31.92 35.45
N VAL A 70 -9.22 -31.28 36.60
CA VAL A 70 -9.65 -31.95 37.83
C VAL A 70 -11.18 -32.09 37.87
N HIS A 71 -11.66 -33.25 38.34
CA HIS A 71 -13.09 -33.58 38.40
C HIS A 71 -13.91 -32.76 39.39
N GLY A 72 -15.17 -32.50 39.03
CA GLY A 72 -16.27 -32.15 39.94
C GLY A 72 -17.58 -32.74 39.41
N LYS A 73 -18.11 -33.79 40.06
CA LYS A 73 -19.34 -34.48 39.64
C LYS A 73 -20.60 -33.70 40.02
N LYS A 74 -21.60 -33.64 39.14
CA LYS A 74 -22.93 -34.30 39.34
C LYS A 74 -23.93 -34.02 38.19
N GLU A 75 -24.79 -35.00 37.94
CA GLU A 75 -26.09 -34.83 37.24
C GLU A 75 -27.09 -34.10 38.19
N ASN A 76 -28.30 -33.65 37.81
CA ASN A 76 -29.25 -34.21 36.85
C ASN A 76 -30.43 -33.22 36.57
N SER A 77 -31.25 -33.52 35.55
CA SER A 77 -32.69 -33.15 35.38
C SER A 77 -33.15 -31.69 35.15
N GLY A 78 -34.27 -31.53 34.43
CA GLY A 78 -35.15 -30.33 34.35
C GLY A 78 -34.59 -29.12 33.56
N GLN A 79 -35.01 -28.75 32.34
CA GLN A 79 -36.32 -28.72 31.64
C GLN A 79 -37.27 -27.58 32.12
N VAL A 80 -37.95 -26.95 31.14
CA VAL A 80 -39.14 -26.06 31.23
C VAL A 80 -38.93 -24.55 31.52
N SER A 81 -38.92 -23.74 30.45
CA SER A 81 -39.56 -22.39 30.34
C SER A 81 -39.03 -21.22 31.23
N SER A 82 -39.42 -19.95 31.10
CA SER A 82 -39.83 -19.08 29.98
C SER A 82 -39.92 -17.62 30.47
N GLN A 83 -39.98 -16.64 29.54
CA GLN A 83 -40.66 -15.32 29.68
C GLN A 83 -40.52 -14.57 31.03
N SER A 84 -39.64 -13.57 31.18
CA SER A 84 -39.73 -12.17 30.66
C SER A 84 -40.57 -11.21 31.52
N THR A 85 -40.18 -9.92 31.51
CA THR A 85 -40.97 -8.72 31.94
C THR A 85 -41.39 -8.63 33.43
N LEU A 86 -41.69 -7.47 34.03
CA LEU A 86 -41.22 -6.06 33.93
C LEU A 86 -41.76 -5.30 35.17
N LEU A 87 -41.11 -4.20 35.60
CA LEU A 87 -41.55 -3.28 36.69
C LEU A 87 -41.71 -3.94 38.09
N GLY A 88 -41.81 -3.21 39.21
CA GLY A 88 -41.52 -1.78 39.43
C GLY A 88 -42.26 -1.13 40.63
N ALA A 89 -41.53 -0.27 41.36
CA ALA A 89 -42.01 0.83 42.24
C ALA A 89 -42.44 0.56 43.72
N ARG A 90 -42.43 1.69 44.48
CA ARG A 90 -43.10 2.03 45.77
C ARG A 90 -42.49 1.57 47.12
N ILE A 91 -41.66 2.47 47.68
CA ILE A 91 -41.93 3.28 48.90
C ILE A 91 -42.73 2.61 50.05
N CYS A 92 -42.10 2.44 51.23
CA CYS A 92 -42.63 2.99 52.51
C CYS A 92 -41.57 3.05 53.65
N SER A 93 -41.97 3.55 54.82
CA SER A 93 -41.16 3.94 56.01
C SER A 93 -41.00 2.80 57.05
N ALA A 94 -40.39 2.90 58.26
CA ALA A 94 -39.92 4.03 59.10
C ALA A 94 -38.96 3.58 60.25
N ARG A 95 -38.37 4.55 61.01
CA ARG A 95 -37.88 4.48 62.43
C ARG A 95 -36.61 3.63 62.75
N SER A 96 -35.77 3.88 63.78
CA SER A 96 -35.59 5.04 64.70
C SER A 96 -34.24 5.02 65.50
N HIS A 97 -33.90 6.17 66.13
CA HIS A 97 -32.77 6.50 67.07
C HIS A 97 -32.72 5.71 68.41
N PRO A 98 -31.74 5.89 69.37
CA PRO A 98 -30.76 7.00 69.67
C PRO A 98 -29.26 6.56 69.79
N LEU A 99 -28.18 7.37 70.02
CA LEU A 99 -27.85 8.75 70.50
C LEU A 99 -27.36 8.92 71.98
N LEU A 100 -26.46 9.91 72.20
CA LEU A 100 -25.76 10.40 73.44
C LEU A 100 -24.47 9.65 73.88
N GLY A 101 -23.37 10.28 74.40
CA GLY A 101 -22.93 11.69 74.32
C GLY A 101 -21.89 12.20 75.38
N SER A 102 -20.69 12.66 74.93
CA SER A 102 -19.79 13.70 75.54
C SER A 102 -19.15 13.50 76.96
N PRO A 103 -18.19 14.33 77.46
CA PRO A 103 -17.18 15.24 76.83
C PRO A 103 -15.71 15.12 77.39
N GLY A 104 -14.72 15.82 76.81
CA GLY A 104 -13.38 16.05 77.41
C GLY A 104 -12.37 16.86 76.56
N LEU A 105 -11.62 17.81 77.16
CA LEU A 105 -10.64 18.73 76.51
C LEU A 105 -9.30 18.00 76.12
N ALA A 106 -8.39 18.47 75.24
CA ALA A 106 -7.92 19.86 75.04
C ALA A 106 -7.06 20.14 73.75
N ARG A 107 -7.04 21.43 73.33
CA ARG A 107 -5.95 22.22 72.69
C ARG A 107 -5.47 22.03 71.21
N ARG A 108 -5.59 23.15 70.47
CA ARG A 108 -4.77 23.73 69.35
C ARG A 108 -5.10 23.35 67.87
N LEU A 109 -4.80 24.32 66.99
CA LEU A 109 -5.16 24.55 65.56
C LEU A 109 -3.87 24.98 64.79
N PRO A 110 -3.88 25.38 63.48
CA PRO A 110 -4.82 25.24 62.34
C PRO A 110 -4.20 24.43 61.15
N ARG A 111 -4.90 23.88 60.13
CA ARG A 111 -5.63 24.45 58.94
C ARG A 111 -4.75 25.29 57.97
N VAL A 112 -4.58 24.99 56.66
CA VAL A 112 -5.43 24.62 55.49
C VAL A 112 -5.83 25.83 54.61
N PHE A 113 -5.62 25.77 53.28
CA PHE A 113 -6.31 26.63 52.27
C PHE A 113 -6.23 26.12 50.80
N PRO A 114 -7.34 26.15 50.06
CA PRO A 114 -7.46 26.29 48.59
C PRO A 114 -8.42 27.46 48.21
N PRO A 115 -8.96 27.62 46.96
CA PRO A 115 -8.30 27.97 45.70
C PRO A 115 -8.95 29.16 44.92
N ASN A 116 -8.41 29.47 43.71
CA ASN A 116 -9.00 30.17 42.55
C ASN A 116 -9.12 31.73 42.46
N ALA A 117 -8.95 32.21 41.21
CA ALA A 117 -9.60 33.35 40.51
C ALA A 117 -8.77 34.58 40.03
N VAL A 118 -8.54 34.63 38.71
CA VAL A 118 -8.65 35.76 37.74
C VAL A 118 -7.99 37.15 38.02
N GLU A 119 -7.06 37.58 37.15
CA GLU A 119 -7.18 38.85 36.37
C GLU A 119 -6.21 38.93 35.15
N LYS A 120 -6.11 40.08 34.45
CA LYS A 120 -5.58 40.22 33.06
C LYS A 120 -4.39 41.19 32.87
N GLU A 121 -3.76 41.06 31.69
CA GLU A 121 -3.12 42.14 30.89
C GLU A 121 -1.74 42.69 31.36
N PRO A 122 -1.00 43.49 30.52
CA PRO A 122 -0.15 42.89 29.49
C PRO A 122 1.31 43.40 29.52
N CYS A 123 2.21 42.75 28.76
CA CYS A 123 3.63 43.15 28.68
C CYS A 123 4.04 43.66 27.29
N ARG A 124 4.81 44.75 27.24
CA ARG A 124 5.49 45.29 26.05
C ARG A 124 6.95 45.70 26.37
N PRO A 125 7.84 45.75 25.37
CA PRO A 125 9.28 45.59 25.60
C PRO A 125 10.03 46.88 25.91
N GLN A 126 11.17 46.75 26.60
CA GLN A 126 12.18 47.81 26.70
C GLN A 126 13.36 47.55 25.75
N ARG A 127 13.85 48.63 25.14
CA ARG A 127 15.17 48.69 24.48
C ARG A 127 16.20 49.19 25.49
N LEU A 128 17.44 48.73 25.37
CA LEU A 128 18.62 49.43 25.90
C LEU A 128 19.66 49.61 24.79
N LYS A 129 20.50 50.63 24.94
CA LYS A 129 21.32 51.22 23.86
C LYS A 129 22.61 51.80 24.48
N MET A 130 23.70 51.81 23.72
CA MET A 130 24.94 52.59 23.97
C MET A 130 25.81 52.16 25.18
N ALA A 131 27.13 52.40 25.22
CA ALA A 131 28.09 52.71 24.14
C ALA A 131 29.57 52.55 24.60
N ARG A 132 30.47 52.42 23.60
CA ARG A 132 31.88 52.90 23.49
C ARG A 132 32.81 52.93 24.73
N GLU A 133 33.97 52.28 24.58
CA GLU A 133 35.35 52.85 24.51
C GLU A 133 36.38 51.68 24.39
N GLY A 134 37.60 51.79 23.87
CA GLY A 134 38.32 52.87 23.15
C GLY A 134 39.83 52.54 22.97
N ARG A 135 40.51 53.17 21.99
CA ARG A 135 41.98 53.12 21.69
C ARG A 135 42.55 51.82 21.07
N VAL A 136 43.71 51.78 20.38
CA VAL A 136 44.31 52.63 19.30
C VAL A 136 45.49 51.87 18.67
N GLY A 137 45.76 52.02 17.37
CA GLY A 137 46.96 51.50 16.68
C GLY A 137 46.94 51.81 15.18
N ILE A 138 48.03 52.35 14.60
CA ILE A 138 48.04 52.98 13.25
C ILE A 138 49.35 52.66 12.49
N CYS A 139 49.27 52.68 11.15
CA CYS A 139 50.29 52.47 10.10
C CYS A 139 50.41 51.03 9.61
N LYS A 140 50.61 50.73 8.30
CA LYS A 140 50.59 51.46 7.00
C LYS A 140 50.40 50.32 5.94
N SER A 141 49.76 50.42 4.77
CA SER A 141 49.72 51.48 3.74
C SER A 141 48.54 51.29 2.76
N LEU A 142 48.39 52.28 1.87
CA LEU A 142 47.85 52.29 0.48
C LEU A 142 47.57 50.92 -0.22
N ALA A 143 46.60 50.79 -1.14
CA ALA A 143 45.53 51.69 -1.62
C ALA A 143 44.51 50.94 -2.53
N LEU A 144 43.56 51.66 -3.13
CA LEU A 144 42.52 51.22 -4.08
C LEU A 144 41.50 50.19 -3.55
N GLY A 145 40.46 50.70 -2.89
CA GLY A 145 39.11 50.15 -3.08
C GLY A 145 38.36 50.96 -4.13
N LYS A 146 37.47 50.30 -4.91
CA LYS A 146 36.29 50.93 -5.51
C LYS A 146 35.17 49.89 -5.66
N PHE A 147 33.94 50.36 -5.73
CA PHE A 147 32.76 49.60 -5.31
C PHE A 147 31.71 49.55 -6.43
N LEU A 148 31.06 48.39 -6.56
CA LEU A 148 29.63 48.24 -6.88
C LEU A 148 29.13 48.51 -8.33
N VAL A 149 27.89 48.01 -8.53
CA VAL A 149 26.89 48.34 -9.57
C VAL A 149 26.87 47.44 -10.81
N LEU A 150 25.63 47.09 -11.17
CA LEU A 150 25.18 46.23 -12.26
C LEU A 150 25.63 46.73 -13.64
N PHE A 151 25.65 45.83 -14.63
CA PHE A 151 25.07 46.18 -15.93
C PHE A 151 24.37 44.97 -16.60
N LEU A 152 23.43 45.27 -17.49
CA LEU A 152 22.53 44.33 -18.17
C LEU A 152 22.66 44.50 -19.69
N ALA A 153 22.61 43.39 -20.42
CA ALA A 153 22.24 43.24 -21.83
C ALA A 153 23.09 43.86 -22.98
N ALA A 154 23.46 42.95 -23.91
CA ALA A 154 23.41 43.08 -25.39
C ALA A 154 24.50 43.87 -26.18
N LEU A 155 24.55 43.54 -27.49
CA LEU A 155 25.26 44.21 -28.61
C LEU A 155 26.81 44.01 -28.65
N ILE A 156 27.54 43.80 -29.78
CA ILE A 156 27.27 43.74 -31.25
C ILE A 156 28.15 42.61 -31.89
N SER A 157 27.81 42.12 -33.10
CA SER A 157 28.63 41.25 -33.98
C SER A 157 29.72 41.97 -34.79
N PRO A 158 30.57 41.23 -35.54
CA PRO A 158 30.66 41.37 -37.02
C PRO A 158 30.50 40.00 -37.75
N ASP A 159 29.77 39.84 -38.87
CA ASP A 159 30.07 40.17 -40.29
C ASP A 159 30.90 39.07 -41.02
N TYR A 160 30.68 38.65 -42.29
CA TYR A 160 29.71 39.06 -43.33
C TYR A 160 29.43 37.94 -44.40
N LEU A 161 28.66 38.29 -45.46
CA LEU A 161 28.31 37.54 -46.69
C LEU A 161 27.18 36.47 -46.59
N GLY A 162 26.15 36.43 -47.48
CA GLY A 162 25.72 37.45 -48.46
C GLY A 162 24.94 36.92 -49.69
N ARG A 163 23.59 36.81 -49.61
CA ARG A 163 22.54 36.73 -50.69
C ARG A 163 21.22 36.24 -50.03
N GLY A 164 19.98 36.65 -50.37
CA GLY A 164 19.46 37.76 -51.20
C GLY A 164 17.90 37.72 -51.27
N SER A 165 17.23 38.88 -51.17
CA SER A 165 15.76 39.16 -51.40
C SER A 165 14.69 38.15 -50.90
N ARG A 166 13.83 38.42 -49.89
CA ARG A 166 12.78 39.47 -49.67
C ARG A 166 11.38 39.21 -50.28
N ARG A 167 10.38 38.93 -49.42
CA ARG A 167 8.92 39.31 -49.36
C ARG A 167 8.04 38.11 -48.89
N ARG A 168 7.26 38.21 -47.79
CA ARG A 168 5.97 38.93 -47.50
C ARG A 168 4.73 38.23 -48.12
N ILE A 169 3.55 38.12 -47.50
CA ILE A 169 3.05 38.33 -46.10
C ILE A 169 1.61 37.74 -45.99
N LEU A 170 1.24 37.04 -44.87
CA LEU A 170 -0.16 36.76 -44.37
C LEU A 170 -1.17 36.09 -45.35
N PRO A 171 -2.48 35.87 -44.99
CA PRO A 171 -3.15 35.54 -43.72
C PRO A 171 -4.00 34.23 -43.80
N ARG A 172 -4.91 34.02 -42.81
CA ARG A 172 -6.01 33.03 -42.80
C ARG A 172 -6.96 33.12 -44.01
N PRO A 173 -7.78 32.07 -44.24
CA PRO A 173 -9.21 32.26 -44.48
C PRO A 173 -10.11 31.51 -43.47
N THR A 174 -11.43 31.71 -43.59
CA THR A 174 -12.49 31.17 -42.72
C THR A 174 -13.57 30.45 -43.52
N SER A 175 -14.17 29.42 -42.90
CA SER A 175 -15.58 28.99 -43.08
C SER A 175 -16.21 28.96 -44.49
N SER A 176 -16.30 27.77 -45.06
CA SER A 176 -17.50 27.29 -45.79
C SER A 176 -17.54 25.76 -45.74
N GLY A 177 -18.65 25.16 -46.18
CA GLY A 177 -18.76 23.70 -46.31
C GLY A 177 -19.30 23.31 -47.68
N ALA A 178 -19.80 22.07 -47.75
CA ALA A 178 -20.49 21.42 -48.87
C ALA A 178 -19.63 20.76 -49.97
N CYS A 179 -20.21 19.66 -50.48
CA CYS A 179 -20.08 19.05 -51.80
C CYS A 179 -18.77 18.36 -52.25
N GLU A 180 -18.90 17.03 -52.32
CA GLU A 180 -18.80 16.22 -53.55
C GLU A 180 -17.44 15.69 -54.06
N LEU A 181 -17.58 14.57 -54.78
CA LEU A 181 -16.52 13.72 -55.32
C LEU A 181 -16.27 14.07 -56.79
N PRO A 182 -15.02 14.13 -57.27
CA PRO A 182 -14.73 13.99 -58.69
C PRO A 182 -14.97 12.55 -59.14
N GLY A 183 -15.24 12.33 -60.43
CA GLY A 183 -15.45 11.00 -61.00
C GLY A 183 -15.15 10.93 -62.50
N VAL A 184 -15.96 10.13 -63.23
CA VAL A 184 -15.95 9.93 -64.69
C VAL A 184 -14.93 8.88 -65.21
N PHE A 185 -15.33 8.22 -66.31
CA PHE A 185 -14.68 7.13 -67.08
C PHE A 185 -14.71 5.71 -66.44
N GLY A 186 -15.22 4.67 -67.11
CA GLY A 186 -16.02 4.68 -68.34
C GLY A 186 -16.30 3.31 -69.00
N ALA A 187 -17.25 3.34 -69.95
CA ALA A 187 -17.45 2.43 -71.11
C ALA A 187 -17.95 0.97 -70.95
N GLY A 188 -18.99 0.63 -71.75
CA GLY A 188 -19.39 -0.73 -72.16
C GLY A 188 -20.25 -1.55 -71.16
N GLY A 189 -21.20 -2.40 -71.58
CA GLY A 189 -21.80 -2.56 -72.93
C GLY A 189 -22.50 -3.91 -73.17
N SER A 190 -23.78 -3.89 -73.55
CA SER A 190 -24.61 -5.00 -74.09
C SER A 190 -25.05 -6.15 -73.16
N GLY A 191 -26.20 -6.78 -73.48
CA GLY A 191 -26.79 -7.95 -72.80
C GLY A 191 -28.32 -7.86 -72.68
N ILE A 192 -29.10 -8.66 -73.43
CA ILE A 192 -30.58 -8.53 -73.54
C ILE A 192 -31.32 -9.88 -73.46
N SER A 193 -32.30 -9.97 -72.54
CA SER A 193 -33.54 -10.80 -72.57
C SER A 193 -34.42 -10.34 -71.39
N GLY A 194 -35.76 -10.20 -71.43
CA GLY A 194 -36.82 -11.00 -72.07
C GLY A 194 -37.45 -11.91 -70.99
N GLN A 195 -38.76 -11.95 -70.68
CA GLN A 195 -39.98 -11.48 -71.38
C GLN A 195 -41.09 -11.05 -70.34
N ARG A 196 -42.08 -10.21 -70.72
CA ARG A 196 -43.57 -10.44 -70.81
C ARG A 196 -44.24 -11.35 -69.75
N PHE A 197 -45.48 -11.16 -69.26
CA PHE A 197 -46.59 -10.18 -69.47
C PHE A 197 -47.37 -10.02 -68.11
N THR A 198 -48.61 -9.55 -67.88
CA THR A 198 -49.85 -9.23 -68.65
C THR A 198 -50.69 -8.15 -67.89
N GLU A 199 -51.98 -7.93 -68.21
CA GLU A 199 -52.90 -6.95 -67.56
C GLU A 199 -54.21 -7.59 -67.01
N ALA A 200 -54.80 -7.01 -65.94
CA ALA A 200 -56.25 -6.87 -65.63
C ALA A 200 -56.40 -6.33 -64.17
N LYS A 201 -57.01 -5.18 -63.85
CA LYS A 201 -58.39 -4.64 -63.96
C LYS A 201 -59.43 -5.10 -62.91
N ASP A 202 -59.70 -4.16 -62.00
CA ASP A 202 -60.99 -3.79 -61.35
C ASP A 202 -61.88 -4.86 -60.68
N ARG A 203 -61.96 -4.84 -59.33
CA ARG A 203 -63.01 -4.08 -58.59
C ARG A 203 -62.89 -4.13 -57.04
N VAL A 204 -62.94 -2.93 -56.46
CA VAL A 204 -63.62 -2.49 -55.21
C VAL A 204 -64.00 -3.54 -54.13
N GLU A 205 -63.44 -3.41 -52.92
CA GLU A 205 -64.22 -3.08 -51.70
C GLU A 205 -63.37 -2.59 -50.49
N LEU A 206 -64.02 -1.75 -49.67
CA LEU A 206 -63.79 -1.36 -48.26
C LEU A 206 -62.39 -1.54 -47.59
N ALA A 207 -61.77 -0.42 -47.19
CA ALA A 207 -60.67 -0.37 -46.20
C ALA A 207 -61.17 -0.63 -44.76
N PRO A 208 -60.30 -0.96 -43.76
CA PRO A 208 -59.76 0.12 -42.91
C PRO A 208 -58.40 -0.13 -42.15
N VAL A 209 -58.03 0.87 -41.33
CA VAL A 209 -57.06 0.85 -40.19
C VAL A 209 -55.54 0.83 -40.46
N GLN A 210 -54.98 -0.04 -41.30
CA GLN A 210 -53.52 -0.33 -41.24
C GLN A 210 -52.58 0.87 -41.49
N GLU A 211 -52.93 1.79 -42.38
CA GLU A 211 -52.00 2.83 -42.85
C GLU A 211 -51.84 4.01 -41.86
N LEU A 212 -52.90 4.36 -41.13
CA LEU A 212 -52.87 5.42 -40.11
C LEU A 212 -51.97 5.06 -38.91
N MET A 213 -51.92 3.77 -38.56
CA MET A 213 -51.03 3.23 -37.53
C MET A 213 -49.54 3.39 -37.89
N LEU A 214 -49.18 3.25 -39.18
CA LEU A 214 -47.80 3.39 -39.64
C LEU A 214 -47.31 4.83 -39.54
N GLN A 215 -48.10 5.81 -39.98
CA GLN A 215 -47.72 7.23 -39.88
C GLN A 215 -47.58 7.68 -38.41
N LEU A 216 -48.49 7.27 -37.52
CA LEU A 216 -48.38 7.52 -36.09
C LEU A 216 -47.16 6.83 -35.44
N CYS A 217 -46.77 5.65 -35.92
CA CYS A 217 -45.54 4.98 -35.49
C CYS A 217 -44.27 5.75 -35.87
N TRP A 218 -44.21 6.35 -37.07
CA TRP A 218 -43.06 7.18 -37.47
C TRP A 218 -42.94 8.45 -36.62
N VAL A 219 -44.03 9.16 -36.36
CA VAL A 219 -44.01 10.36 -35.48
C VAL A 219 -43.64 9.99 -34.04
N ARG A 220 -44.14 8.85 -33.51
CA ARG A 220 -43.74 8.34 -32.18
C ARG A 220 -42.27 7.91 -32.15
N ARG A 221 -41.75 7.20 -33.16
CA ARG A 221 -40.32 6.80 -33.23
C ARG A 221 -39.41 8.02 -33.36
N GLY A 222 -39.76 9.01 -34.17
CA GLY A 222 -39.01 10.28 -34.29
C GLY A 222 -38.94 11.04 -32.96
N ARG A 223 -40.08 11.20 -32.27
CA ARG A 223 -40.13 11.81 -30.93
C ARG A 223 -39.40 10.97 -29.87
N ALA A 224 -39.40 9.65 -29.97
CA ALA A 224 -38.63 8.77 -29.07
C ALA A 224 -37.11 8.83 -29.32
N LEU A 225 -36.67 8.99 -30.57
CA LEU A 225 -35.25 9.18 -30.93
C LEU A 225 -34.75 10.57 -30.52
N LEU A 226 -35.51 11.63 -30.77
CA LEU A 226 -35.21 12.97 -30.26
C LEU A 226 -35.27 13.03 -28.73
N GLY A 227 -36.25 12.35 -28.11
CA GLY A 227 -36.34 12.18 -26.67
C GLY A 227 -35.13 11.46 -26.09
N ARG A 228 -34.69 10.34 -26.69
CA ARG A 228 -33.47 9.62 -26.29
C ARG A 228 -32.21 10.46 -26.52
N ARG A 229 -32.07 11.18 -27.64
CA ARG A 229 -30.96 12.14 -27.85
C ARG A 229 -30.95 13.25 -26.81
N ARG A 230 -32.11 13.83 -26.48
CA ARG A 230 -32.22 14.88 -25.46
C ARG A 230 -31.97 14.34 -24.05
N LEU A 231 -32.40 13.11 -23.74
CA LEU A 231 -32.12 12.44 -22.47
C LEU A 231 -30.65 11.98 -22.36
N TRP A 232 -30.02 11.63 -23.49
CA TRP A 232 -28.58 11.32 -23.56
C TRP A 232 -27.74 12.59 -23.43
N LEU A 233 -28.12 13.69 -24.08
CA LEU A 233 -27.51 15.01 -23.86
C LEU A 233 -27.75 15.53 -22.43
N LEU A 234 -28.91 15.28 -21.83
CA LEU A 234 -29.18 15.60 -20.41
C LEU A 234 -28.51 14.61 -19.44
N ARG A 235 -28.12 13.41 -19.86
CA ARG A 235 -27.21 12.52 -19.09
C ARG A 235 -25.76 12.97 -19.23
N ALA A 236 -25.32 13.33 -20.43
CA ALA A 236 -24.00 13.89 -20.70
C ALA A 236 -23.81 15.27 -20.05
N ALA A 237 -24.87 16.03 -19.81
CA ALA A 237 -24.86 17.27 -19.00
C ALA A 237 -25.17 17.04 -17.51
N ARG A 238 -25.57 15.82 -17.11
CA ARG A 238 -25.61 15.37 -15.70
C ARG A 238 -24.31 14.75 -15.23
N HIS A 239 -23.49 14.24 -16.16
CA HIS A 239 -22.06 14.56 -16.10
C HIS A 239 -21.92 16.08 -16.29
N ARG A 240 -22.23 16.84 -15.23
CA ARG A 240 -21.47 18.06 -14.99
C ARG A 240 -20.01 17.64 -15.11
N SER A 241 -19.24 18.31 -15.96
CA SER A 241 -17.83 18.44 -15.65
C SER A 241 -17.78 19.05 -14.27
N GLN A 242 -17.46 18.23 -13.27
CA GLN A 242 -16.96 18.78 -12.02
C GLN A 242 -15.72 19.54 -12.46
N HIS A 243 -15.78 20.87 -12.35
CA HIS A 243 -14.57 21.67 -12.43
C HIS A 243 -13.77 21.25 -11.20
N VAL A 244 -12.85 20.31 -11.41
CA VAL A 244 -11.85 19.93 -10.43
C VAL A 244 -10.88 21.10 -10.40
N ASP A 245 -11.30 22.14 -9.67
CA ASP A 245 -10.56 23.38 -9.52
C ASP A 245 -9.36 23.10 -8.63
N TYR A 246 -8.17 23.34 -9.18
CA TYR A 246 -6.92 23.15 -8.46
C TYR A 246 -6.90 23.98 -7.18
N LYS A 247 -6.95 23.29 -6.04
CA LYS A 247 -6.91 23.88 -4.70
C LYS A 247 -5.62 23.39 -4.01
N PRO A 248 -4.61 24.25 -3.82
CA PRO A 248 -3.42 23.90 -3.06
C PRO A 248 -3.74 23.28 -1.70
N ILE A 249 -2.87 22.40 -1.21
CA ILE A 249 -2.89 21.91 0.16
C ILE A 249 -1.79 22.62 0.94
N ARG A 250 -2.12 23.25 2.09
CA ARG A 250 -1.15 23.96 2.94
C ARG A 250 -0.81 23.23 4.22
N LYS A 251 -1.76 22.46 4.78
CA LYS A 251 -1.57 21.64 6.00
C LYS A 251 -2.14 20.24 5.83
N VAL A 252 -1.30 19.21 5.94
CA VAL A 252 -1.69 17.78 5.92
C VAL A 252 -1.56 17.21 7.32
N MET A 253 -2.60 16.54 7.78
CA MET A 253 -2.51 15.62 8.93
C MET A 253 -2.34 14.19 8.44
N VAL A 254 -1.49 13.40 9.11
CA VAL A 254 -1.38 11.97 8.84
C VAL A 254 -2.07 11.20 9.96
N ALA A 255 -3.20 10.56 9.63
CA ALA A 255 -4.00 9.75 10.55
C ALA A 255 -3.41 8.34 10.72
N ASN A 256 -2.11 8.28 11.04
CA ASN A 256 -1.33 7.04 11.14
C ASN A 256 -0.08 7.23 12.03
N ARG A 257 0.76 6.19 12.15
CA ARG A 257 1.96 6.13 13.01
C ARG A 257 3.19 5.62 12.23
N GLY A 258 4.33 5.54 12.91
CA GLY A 258 5.49 4.78 12.43
C GLY A 258 6.07 5.27 11.10
N GLU A 259 6.55 4.34 10.25
CA GLU A 259 7.28 4.70 9.03
C GLU A 259 6.40 5.45 8.03
N ILE A 260 5.15 5.02 7.84
CA ILE A 260 4.25 5.62 6.86
C ILE A 260 3.89 7.06 7.20
N ALA A 261 3.76 7.38 8.49
CA ALA A 261 3.62 8.76 8.92
C ALA A 261 4.87 9.59 8.55
N ILE A 262 6.07 9.08 8.82
CA ILE A 262 7.35 9.74 8.48
C ILE A 262 7.53 9.86 6.95
N ARG A 263 7.18 8.83 6.17
CA ARG A 263 7.22 8.81 4.70
C ARG A 263 6.34 9.91 4.09
N VAL A 264 5.18 10.16 4.67
CA VAL A 264 4.26 11.23 4.24
C VAL A 264 4.72 12.60 4.75
N PHE A 265 5.24 12.72 5.97
CA PHE A 265 5.80 13.99 6.45
C PHE A 265 7.00 14.46 5.61
N ARG A 266 7.88 13.54 5.19
CA ARG A 266 8.96 13.81 4.21
C ARG A 266 8.39 14.43 2.94
N ALA A 267 7.43 13.76 2.30
CA ALA A 267 6.75 14.23 1.09
C ALA A 267 6.08 15.61 1.27
N CYS A 268 5.36 15.82 2.37
CA CYS A 268 4.75 17.12 2.65
C CYS A 268 5.82 18.23 2.80
N THR A 269 6.91 17.96 3.54
CA THR A 269 8.01 18.91 3.74
C THR A 269 8.68 19.28 2.42
N GLU A 270 8.94 18.29 1.56
CA GLU A 270 9.53 18.47 0.23
C GLU A 270 8.63 19.27 -0.72
N LEU A 271 7.30 19.18 -0.55
CA LEU A 271 6.32 20.00 -1.28
C LEU A 271 6.06 21.38 -0.64
N GLY A 272 6.66 21.69 0.51
CA GLY A 272 6.44 22.95 1.26
C GLY A 272 5.13 23.01 2.06
N ILE A 273 4.57 21.84 2.41
CA ILE A 273 3.27 21.66 3.07
C ILE A 273 3.49 21.37 4.56
N ARG A 274 2.77 22.08 5.43
CA ARG A 274 2.81 21.89 6.90
C ARG A 274 2.25 20.53 7.30
N THR A 275 2.81 19.97 8.36
CA THR A 275 2.57 18.59 8.78
C THR A 275 2.00 18.48 10.18
N VAL A 276 0.97 17.65 10.34
CA VAL A 276 0.35 17.33 11.64
C VAL A 276 0.41 15.83 11.91
N ALA A 277 0.95 15.45 13.07
CA ALA A 277 0.89 14.08 13.58
C ALA A 277 -0.25 13.90 14.59
N VAL A 278 -0.84 12.71 14.59
CA VAL A 278 -1.65 12.21 15.73
C VAL A 278 -0.90 11.09 16.44
N TYR A 279 -1.07 10.98 17.75
CA TYR A 279 -0.44 9.91 18.55
C TYR A 279 -1.31 9.49 19.74
N SER A 280 -1.19 8.22 20.15
CA SER A 280 -1.80 7.70 21.38
C SER A 280 -0.97 8.04 22.62
N GLU A 281 -1.51 7.85 23.82
CA GLU A 281 -0.75 8.08 25.07
C GLU A 281 0.51 7.18 25.13
N GLN A 282 0.45 5.98 24.56
CA GLN A 282 1.55 5.01 24.51
C GLN A 282 2.60 5.35 23.43
N ASP A 283 2.21 6.05 22.36
CA ASP A 283 3.13 6.51 21.29
C ASP A 283 3.73 7.91 21.57
N THR A 284 3.56 8.47 22.77
CA THR A 284 4.13 9.77 23.19
C THR A 284 5.63 9.93 22.89
N GLY A 285 6.39 8.83 22.90
CA GLY A 285 7.84 8.81 22.63
C GLY A 285 8.25 8.47 21.19
N GLN A 286 7.33 8.28 20.25
CA GLN A 286 7.68 7.81 18.89
C GLN A 286 8.30 8.91 18.00
N MET A 287 9.05 8.46 16.99
CA MET A 287 9.69 9.33 16.01
C MET A 287 8.70 10.09 15.13
N HIS A 288 7.55 9.51 14.74
CA HIS A 288 6.63 10.19 13.81
C HIS A 288 6.07 11.48 14.41
N ARG A 289 5.77 11.48 15.72
CA ARG A 289 5.41 12.66 16.51
C ARG A 289 6.47 13.78 16.43
N GLN A 290 7.75 13.42 16.32
CA GLN A 290 8.90 14.34 16.24
C GLN A 290 9.30 14.69 14.79
N LYS A 291 8.55 14.21 13.79
CA LYS A 291 8.80 14.46 12.36
C LYS A 291 7.69 15.30 11.68
N ALA A 292 6.68 15.71 12.44
CA ALA A 292 5.69 16.70 12.03
C ALA A 292 6.00 18.08 12.65
N ASP A 293 5.49 19.17 12.05
CA ASP A 293 5.54 20.53 12.60
C ASP A 293 4.71 20.66 13.88
N GLU A 294 3.58 19.98 13.91
CA GLU A 294 2.55 20.04 14.96
C GLU A 294 2.12 18.59 15.32
N ALA A 295 1.79 18.30 16.58
CA ALA A 295 1.43 16.94 16.98
C ALA A 295 0.43 16.89 18.15
N TYR A 296 -0.64 16.13 17.99
CA TYR A 296 -1.78 16.09 18.92
C TYR A 296 -2.05 14.69 19.45
N LEU A 297 -2.40 14.63 20.74
CA LEU A 297 -2.82 13.40 21.39
C LEU A 297 -4.26 13.06 20.97
N ILE A 298 -4.49 11.83 20.52
CA ILE A 298 -5.83 11.28 20.24
C ILE A 298 -6.13 10.08 21.14
N GLY A 299 -7.42 9.82 21.34
CA GLY A 299 -7.94 8.66 22.07
C GLY A 299 -7.47 8.60 23.52
N ARG A 300 -7.49 9.74 24.23
CA ARG A 300 -7.12 9.80 25.66
C ARG A 300 -7.91 8.76 26.47
N GLY A 301 -7.21 7.90 27.21
CA GLY A 301 -7.82 6.81 27.98
C GLY A 301 -8.37 5.64 27.15
N LEU A 302 -8.27 5.65 25.81
CA LEU A 302 -8.60 4.50 24.96
C LEU A 302 -7.43 3.51 24.87
N PRO A 303 -7.69 2.23 24.58
CA PRO A 303 -6.67 1.27 24.20
C PRO A 303 -5.80 1.75 23.02
N PRO A 304 -4.50 1.35 22.95
CA PRO A 304 -3.52 1.99 22.07
C PRO A 304 -3.88 1.95 20.57
N VAL A 305 -4.52 0.87 20.11
CA VAL A 305 -4.98 0.70 18.73
C VAL A 305 -6.32 1.41 18.50
N GLN A 306 -7.22 1.42 19.50
CA GLN A 306 -8.53 2.06 19.39
C GLN A 306 -8.41 3.59 19.26
N ALA A 307 -7.38 4.21 19.87
CA ALA A 307 -7.07 5.63 19.67
C ALA A 307 -6.94 5.98 18.17
N TYR A 308 -6.11 5.26 17.42
CA TYR A 308 -5.93 5.45 15.96
C TYR A 308 -7.13 5.02 15.10
N LEU A 309 -8.16 4.40 15.69
CA LEU A 309 -9.42 4.06 15.02
C LEU A 309 -10.57 5.01 15.41
N HIS A 310 -10.34 5.97 16.30
CA HIS A 310 -11.39 6.82 16.87
C HIS A 310 -11.70 8.03 15.96
N ILE A 311 -12.45 7.76 14.88
CA ILE A 311 -12.86 8.73 13.84
C ILE A 311 -13.27 10.11 14.40
N PRO A 312 -14.16 10.24 15.41
CA PRO A 312 -14.66 11.55 15.82
C PRO A 312 -13.56 12.49 16.36
N ASP A 313 -12.58 11.94 17.07
CA ASP A 313 -11.49 12.69 17.71
C ASP A 313 -10.40 13.07 16.69
N ILE A 314 -10.12 12.18 15.73
CA ILE A 314 -9.26 12.50 14.59
C ILE A 314 -9.87 13.64 13.74
N ILE A 315 -11.19 13.60 13.50
CA ILE A 315 -11.91 14.66 12.78
C ILE A 315 -11.96 15.96 13.61
N GLN A 316 -12.10 15.88 14.94
CA GLN A 316 -12.04 17.03 15.83
C GLN A 316 -10.67 17.73 15.74
N VAL A 317 -9.58 16.99 15.91
CA VAL A 317 -8.20 17.50 15.78
C VAL A 317 -7.96 18.13 14.40
N ALA A 318 -8.47 17.53 13.32
CA ALA A 318 -8.36 18.09 11.97
C ALA A 318 -9.02 19.47 11.85
N LYS A 319 -10.22 19.62 12.42
CA LYS A 319 -11.01 20.87 12.36
C LYS A 319 -10.46 21.96 13.27
N GLU A 320 -10.07 21.62 14.50
CA GLU A 320 -9.54 22.57 15.49
C GLU A 320 -8.20 23.19 15.07
N ASN A 321 -7.44 22.50 14.21
CA ASN A 321 -6.09 22.91 13.81
C ASN A 321 -5.99 23.27 12.31
N GLU A 322 -7.11 23.57 11.66
CA GLU A 322 -7.19 24.07 10.28
C GLU A 322 -6.47 23.18 9.24
N VAL A 323 -6.72 21.87 9.29
CA VAL A 323 -6.14 20.88 8.36
C VAL A 323 -6.87 20.90 7.01
N ASP A 324 -6.14 21.12 5.92
CA ASP A 324 -6.67 21.08 4.54
C ASP A 324 -7.06 19.67 4.08
N ALA A 325 -6.26 18.68 4.51
CA ALA A 325 -6.30 17.32 4.02
C ALA A 325 -5.75 16.30 5.03
N VAL A 326 -6.30 15.09 5.03
CA VAL A 326 -5.84 13.95 5.83
C VAL A 326 -5.27 12.88 4.91
N HIS A 327 -4.02 12.48 5.14
CA HIS A 327 -3.45 11.27 4.58
C HIS A 327 -3.67 10.11 5.56
N PRO A 328 -4.33 9.01 5.17
CA PRO A 328 -4.60 7.91 6.10
C PRO A 328 -3.45 6.89 6.19
N GLY A 329 -2.49 6.92 5.25
CA GLY A 329 -1.40 5.95 5.19
C GLY A 329 -1.88 4.58 4.73
N TYR A 330 -1.54 3.53 5.48
CA TYR A 330 -2.05 2.17 5.29
C TYR A 330 -2.47 1.54 6.62
N GLY A 331 -3.38 0.57 6.59
CA GLY A 331 -4.02 0.05 7.81
C GLY A 331 -4.88 1.10 8.54
N PHE A 332 -5.23 0.83 9.80
CA PHE A 332 -6.12 1.67 10.62
C PHE A 332 -7.40 2.10 9.87
N LEU A 333 -7.51 3.37 9.47
CA LEU A 333 -8.68 3.96 8.84
C LEU A 333 -8.56 4.15 7.31
N SER A 334 -7.46 3.71 6.70
CA SER A 334 -7.19 3.95 5.27
C SER A 334 -8.11 3.24 4.27
N GLU A 335 -8.79 2.16 4.69
CA GLU A 335 -9.79 1.46 3.88
C GLU A 335 -11.19 1.52 4.53
N ARG A 336 -11.41 2.52 5.40
CA ARG A 336 -12.67 2.72 6.12
C ARG A 336 -13.46 3.84 5.46
N ALA A 337 -14.41 3.46 4.62
CA ALA A 337 -15.24 4.38 3.83
C ALA A 337 -16.00 5.42 4.68
N ASP A 338 -16.39 5.06 5.91
CA ASP A 338 -16.98 5.97 6.89
C ASP A 338 -15.99 7.02 7.43
N PHE A 339 -14.69 6.71 7.52
CA PHE A 339 -13.68 7.73 7.81
C PHE A 339 -13.47 8.69 6.63
N ALA A 340 -13.39 8.17 5.40
CA ALA A 340 -13.30 9.00 4.20
C ALA A 340 -14.54 9.91 4.06
N GLN A 341 -15.73 9.38 4.37
CA GLN A 341 -16.98 10.14 4.41
C GLN A 341 -16.96 11.22 5.49
N ALA A 342 -16.53 10.89 6.72
CA ALA A 342 -16.43 11.85 7.81
C ALA A 342 -15.42 12.98 7.53
N CYS A 343 -14.33 12.70 6.79
CA CYS A 343 -13.43 13.74 6.29
C CYS A 343 -14.16 14.71 5.35
N ALA A 344 -14.89 14.18 4.36
CA ALA A 344 -15.66 14.99 3.41
C ALA A 344 -16.75 15.84 4.09
N GLU A 345 -17.47 15.27 5.05
CA GLU A 345 -18.49 15.98 5.86
C GLU A 345 -17.87 17.05 6.78
N ALA A 346 -16.64 16.86 7.23
CA ALA A 346 -15.86 17.86 7.97
C ALA A 346 -15.28 18.97 7.07
N GLY A 347 -15.37 18.86 5.74
CA GLY A 347 -14.75 19.76 4.78
C GLY A 347 -13.24 19.54 4.58
N VAL A 348 -12.70 18.44 5.08
CA VAL A 348 -11.27 18.08 5.05
C VAL A 348 -11.03 17.04 3.96
N ARG A 349 -10.03 17.24 3.09
CA ARG A 349 -9.81 16.36 1.94
C ARG A 349 -9.17 15.03 2.35
N PHE A 350 -9.82 13.92 2.06
CA PHE A 350 -9.22 12.58 2.19
C PHE A 350 -8.21 12.36 1.06
N ILE A 351 -6.94 12.07 1.39
CA ILE A 351 -5.90 11.75 0.38
C ILE A 351 -5.93 10.25 0.13
N GLY A 352 -6.86 9.86 -0.74
CA GLY A 352 -7.17 8.48 -1.14
C GLY A 352 -8.35 8.49 -2.11
N PRO A 353 -8.95 7.34 -2.44
CA PRO A 353 -10.14 7.28 -3.27
C PRO A 353 -11.39 7.80 -2.55
N SER A 354 -12.42 8.22 -3.29
CA SER A 354 -13.71 8.61 -2.73
C SER A 354 -14.34 7.53 -1.81
N PRO A 355 -15.19 7.94 -0.85
CA PRO A 355 -15.86 7.00 0.06
C PRO A 355 -16.66 5.90 -0.65
N GLU A 356 -17.22 6.21 -1.83
CA GLU A 356 -17.92 5.21 -2.65
C GLU A 356 -16.97 4.16 -3.22
N VAL A 357 -15.81 4.55 -3.74
CA VAL A 357 -14.79 3.62 -4.27
C VAL A 357 -14.18 2.78 -3.14
N VAL A 358 -13.83 3.40 -2.00
CA VAL A 358 -13.30 2.66 -0.83
C VAL A 358 -14.30 1.59 -0.35
N ARG A 359 -15.60 1.91 -0.30
CA ARG A 359 -16.64 0.93 0.04
C ARG A 359 -16.72 -0.22 -0.97
N LYS A 360 -16.83 0.10 -2.27
CA LYS A 360 -16.98 -0.89 -3.35
C LYS A 360 -15.80 -1.86 -3.47
N MET A 361 -14.60 -1.37 -3.15
CA MET A 361 -13.36 -2.14 -3.24
C MET A 361 -13.05 -2.90 -1.93
N GLY A 362 -13.51 -2.40 -0.79
CA GLY A 362 -13.41 -3.08 0.51
C GLY A 362 -14.40 -4.24 0.67
N ASP A 363 -15.57 -4.19 0.04
CA ASP A 363 -16.48 -5.33 -0.07
C ASP A 363 -15.97 -6.31 -1.14
N LYS A 364 -15.58 -7.52 -0.73
CA LYS A 364 -15.00 -8.52 -1.64
C LYS A 364 -16.02 -9.12 -2.62
N VAL A 365 -17.31 -9.09 -2.31
CA VAL A 365 -18.38 -9.58 -3.20
C VAL A 365 -18.71 -8.51 -4.24
N GLU A 366 -18.81 -7.24 -3.84
CA GLU A 366 -19.00 -6.14 -4.79
C GLU A 366 -17.76 -5.99 -5.69
N ALA A 367 -16.54 -6.03 -5.14
CA ALA A 367 -15.30 -5.98 -5.89
C ALA A 367 -15.16 -7.14 -6.89
N ARG A 368 -15.48 -8.38 -6.50
CA ARG A 368 -15.50 -9.54 -7.43
C ARG A 368 -16.53 -9.35 -8.55
N THR A 369 -17.73 -8.86 -8.21
CA THR A 369 -18.81 -8.60 -9.19
C THR A 369 -18.38 -7.54 -10.20
N ILE A 370 -17.73 -6.47 -9.74
CA ILE A 370 -17.16 -5.41 -10.58
C ILE A 370 -16.02 -5.95 -11.46
N ALA A 371 -15.14 -6.80 -10.93
CA ALA A 371 -14.06 -7.41 -11.71
C ALA A 371 -14.60 -8.30 -12.85
N ILE A 372 -15.62 -9.12 -12.57
CA ILE A 372 -16.33 -9.90 -13.60
C ILE A 372 -16.95 -8.97 -14.65
N ALA A 373 -17.64 -7.90 -14.22
CA ALA A 373 -18.25 -6.92 -15.13
C ALA A 373 -17.23 -6.12 -15.96
N ALA A 374 -16.01 -5.94 -15.46
CA ALA A 374 -14.86 -5.40 -16.19
C ALA A 374 -14.19 -6.44 -17.10
N GLY A 375 -14.64 -7.70 -17.14
CA GLY A 375 -14.00 -8.78 -17.89
C GLY A 375 -12.59 -9.13 -17.38
N VAL A 376 -12.31 -8.85 -16.11
CA VAL A 376 -11.07 -9.27 -15.43
C VAL A 376 -11.28 -10.68 -14.88
N PRO A 377 -10.37 -11.64 -15.13
CA PRO A 377 -10.51 -12.99 -14.60
C PRO A 377 -10.50 -12.98 -13.06
N VAL A 378 -11.49 -13.61 -12.44
CA VAL A 378 -11.57 -13.86 -10.99
C VAL A 378 -11.36 -15.34 -10.71
N VAL A 379 -11.01 -15.73 -9.48
CA VAL A 379 -10.97 -17.15 -9.09
C VAL A 379 -12.36 -17.78 -9.34
N PRO A 380 -12.47 -18.85 -10.16
CA PRO A 380 -13.73 -19.55 -10.35
C PRO A 380 -14.23 -20.12 -9.02
N GLY A 381 -15.52 -19.95 -8.75
CA GLY A 381 -16.17 -20.43 -7.53
C GLY A 381 -17.68 -20.24 -7.63
N THR A 382 -18.45 -20.98 -6.84
CA THR A 382 -19.91 -20.85 -6.81
C THR A 382 -20.33 -19.53 -6.17
N ASP A 383 -21.31 -18.85 -6.76
CA ASP A 383 -21.79 -17.55 -6.27
C ASP A 383 -22.69 -17.68 -5.03
N ALA A 384 -23.19 -18.89 -4.75
CA ALA A 384 -23.87 -19.29 -3.53
C ALA A 384 -23.15 -20.49 -2.88
N PRO A 385 -23.39 -20.76 -1.59
CA PRO A 385 -22.97 -22.02 -0.98
C PRO A 385 -23.67 -23.19 -1.67
N ILE A 386 -22.92 -24.25 -1.96
CA ILE A 386 -23.46 -25.48 -2.54
C ILE A 386 -24.34 -26.21 -1.53
N THR A 387 -25.48 -26.73 -1.99
CA THR A 387 -26.45 -27.45 -1.16
C THR A 387 -26.27 -28.97 -1.23
N SER A 388 -25.57 -29.46 -2.24
CA SER A 388 -25.40 -30.88 -2.57
C SER A 388 -24.00 -31.20 -3.10
N LEU A 389 -23.63 -32.48 -3.00
CA LEU A 389 -22.44 -33.02 -3.64
C LEU A 389 -22.49 -32.92 -5.18
N THR A 390 -23.70 -32.97 -5.76
CA THR A 390 -23.92 -32.86 -7.21
C THR A 390 -23.39 -31.55 -7.77
N GLU A 391 -23.64 -30.43 -7.09
CA GLU A 391 -23.10 -29.11 -7.47
C GLU A 391 -21.56 -29.08 -7.42
N ALA A 392 -20.95 -29.83 -6.49
CA ALA A 392 -19.49 -29.98 -6.45
C ALA A 392 -18.95 -30.83 -7.62
N HIS A 393 -19.68 -31.86 -8.07
CA HIS A 393 -19.35 -32.60 -9.30
C HIS A 393 -19.48 -31.71 -10.54
N GLU A 394 -20.57 -30.95 -10.69
CA GLU A 394 -20.77 -30.04 -11.82
C GLU A 394 -19.70 -28.95 -11.89
N PHE A 395 -19.32 -28.38 -10.74
CA PHE A 395 -18.21 -27.44 -10.64
C PHE A 395 -16.86 -28.09 -11.01
N SER A 396 -16.60 -29.31 -10.51
CA SER A 396 -15.38 -30.07 -10.81
C SER A 396 -15.28 -30.45 -12.29
N ASN A 397 -16.39 -30.82 -12.92
CA ASN A 397 -16.48 -31.07 -14.37
C ASN A 397 -16.17 -29.79 -15.17
N SER A 398 -16.66 -28.64 -14.72
CA SER A 398 -16.56 -27.36 -15.44
C SER A 398 -15.19 -26.70 -15.33
N TYR A 399 -14.56 -26.75 -14.15
CA TYR A 399 -13.30 -26.03 -13.86
C TYR A 399 -12.09 -26.95 -13.61
N GLY A 400 -12.33 -28.26 -13.52
CA GLY A 400 -11.32 -29.29 -13.24
C GLY A 400 -10.77 -29.23 -11.82
N PHE A 401 -9.98 -30.24 -11.46
CA PHE A 401 -9.20 -30.25 -10.22
C PHE A 401 -7.88 -29.45 -10.31
N PRO A 402 -7.25 -29.10 -9.17
CA PRO A 402 -7.80 -29.18 -7.83
C PRO A 402 -8.82 -28.07 -7.54
N ILE A 403 -9.68 -28.33 -6.55
CA ILE A 403 -10.69 -27.41 -6.01
C ILE A 403 -10.53 -27.32 -4.49
N ILE A 404 -11.16 -26.33 -3.87
CA ILE A 404 -11.20 -26.15 -2.42
C ILE A 404 -12.63 -25.89 -1.95
N PHE A 405 -13.09 -26.70 -1.00
CA PHE A 405 -14.26 -26.40 -0.20
C PHE A 405 -13.90 -25.39 0.90
N LYS A 406 -14.78 -24.42 1.16
CA LYS A 406 -14.66 -23.45 2.26
C LYS A 406 -15.99 -23.29 2.97
N ALA A 407 -16.02 -23.39 4.29
CA ALA A 407 -17.21 -23.10 5.10
C ALA A 407 -17.71 -21.66 4.89
N ALA A 408 -18.98 -21.51 4.50
CA ALA A 408 -19.59 -20.22 4.12
C ALA A 408 -19.67 -19.20 5.27
N PHE A 409 -19.68 -19.69 6.52
CA PHE A 409 -19.69 -18.88 7.74
C PHE A 409 -18.40 -19.08 8.57
N GLY A 410 -17.36 -19.66 7.96
CA GLY A 410 -16.15 -20.09 8.64
C GLY A 410 -15.00 -19.08 8.65
N GLY A 411 -14.14 -19.21 9.66
CA GLY A 411 -12.93 -18.40 9.82
C GLY A 411 -11.76 -19.21 10.40
N GLY A 412 -10.53 -18.71 10.23
CA GLY A 412 -9.34 -19.33 10.80
C GLY A 412 -8.93 -20.68 10.19
N GLY A 413 -9.38 -20.98 8.96
CA GLY A 413 -8.97 -22.16 8.18
C GLY A 413 -9.66 -23.47 8.54
N ARG A 414 -10.61 -23.47 9.48
CA ARG A 414 -11.47 -24.63 9.78
C ARG A 414 -12.58 -24.75 8.73
N GLY A 415 -13.02 -25.97 8.45
CA GLY A 415 -13.99 -26.25 7.40
C GLY A 415 -13.45 -25.96 6.00
N MET A 416 -12.14 -26.16 5.79
CA MET A 416 -11.50 -26.06 4.47
C MET A 416 -10.87 -27.39 4.06
N ARG A 417 -11.18 -27.86 2.85
CA ARG A 417 -10.62 -29.10 2.27
C ARG A 417 -10.25 -28.90 0.81
N VAL A 418 -8.99 -29.22 0.47
CA VAL A 418 -8.51 -29.21 -0.91
C VAL A 418 -8.70 -30.60 -1.50
N VAL A 419 -9.39 -30.68 -2.63
CA VAL A 419 -9.68 -31.90 -3.37
C VAL A 419 -8.89 -31.88 -4.68
N ARG A 420 -8.24 -32.99 -5.03
CA ARG A 420 -7.34 -33.13 -6.19
C ARG A 420 -7.84 -34.10 -7.25
N THR A 421 -8.76 -34.99 -6.92
CA THR A 421 -9.33 -35.99 -7.83
C THR A 421 -10.83 -36.21 -7.54
N TYR A 422 -11.53 -36.94 -8.41
CA TYR A 422 -12.97 -37.23 -8.20
C TYR A 422 -13.20 -38.16 -7.00
N GLU A 423 -12.27 -39.07 -6.75
CA GLU A 423 -12.35 -40.08 -5.67
C GLU A 423 -12.23 -39.42 -4.28
N GLU A 424 -11.49 -38.31 -4.18
CA GLU A 424 -11.38 -37.51 -2.95
C GLU A 424 -12.65 -36.69 -2.65
N LEU A 425 -13.59 -36.52 -3.60
CA LEU A 425 -14.61 -35.46 -3.56
C LEU A 425 -15.67 -35.67 -2.47
N GLU A 426 -16.31 -36.83 -2.43
CA GLU A 426 -17.40 -37.16 -1.50
C GLU A 426 -16.93 -37.14 -0.05
N GLU A 427 -15.77 -37.75 0.22
CA GLU A 427 -15.19 -37.78 1.55
C GLU A 427 -14.81 -36.37 2.03
N ASN A 428 -14.17 -35.55 1.18
CA ASN A 428 -13.76 -34.21 1.57
C ASN A 428 -14.95 -33.24 1.69
N TYR A 429 -16.01 -33.41 0.88
CA TYR A 429 -17.26 -32.67 1.04
C TYR A 429 -17.89 -32.98 2.40
N THR A 430 -18.07 -34.27 2.71
CA THR A 430 -18.67 -34.74 3.97
C THR A 430 -17.87 -34.28 5.18
N ARG A 431 -16.53 -34.42 5.14
CA ARG A 431 -15.64 -33.92 6.20
C ARG A 431 -15.70 -32.41 6.37
N ALA A 432 -15.69 -31.64 5.27
CA ALA A 432 -15.79 -30.17 5.33
C ALA A 432 -17.15 -29.71 5.89
N PHE A 433 -18.25 -30.33 5.47
CA PHE A 433 -19.60 -30.02 5.92
C PHE A 433 -19.77 -30.33 7.42
N SER A 434 -19.33 -31.51 7.88
CA SER A 434 -19.38 -31.89 9.30
C SER A 434 -18.53 -30.97 10.17
N GLU A 435 -17.33 -30.58 9.71
CA GLU A 435 -16.45 -29.66 10.43
C GLU A 435 -17.04 -28.24 10.48
N ALA A 436 -17.62 -27.75 9.38
CA ALA A 436 -18.30 -26.46 9.33
C ALA A 436 -19.53 -26.42 10.26
N LEU A 437 -20.36 -27.47 10.23
CA LEU A 437 -21.52 -27.63 11.09
C LEU A 437 -21.14 -27.66 12.58
N ALA A 438 -20.09 -28.42 12.94
CA ALA A 438 -19.61 -28.53 14.32
C ALA A 438 -18.91 -27.25 14.82
N ALA A 439 -18.21 -26.51 13.96
CA ALA A 439 -17.45 -25.31 14.35
C ALA A 439 -18.28 -24.01 14.32
N PHE A 440 -19.29 -23.92 13.43
CA PHE A 440 -20.01 -22.69 13.14
C PHE A 440 -21.54 -22.82 13.19
N GLY A 441 -22.07 -24.00 13.52
CA GLY A 441 -23.52 -24.28 13.56
C GLY A 441 -24.19 -24.35 12.19
N ASN A 442 -23.43 -24.23 11.10
CA ASN A 442 -23.93 -24.28 9.73
C ASN A 442 -22.92 -25.01 8.83
N GLY A 443 -23.36 -26.09 8.17
CA GLY A 443 -22.52 -26.92 7.31
C GLY A 443 -22.26 -26.35 5.91
N ALA A 444 -22.95 -25.27 5.51
CA ALA A 444 -22.89 -24.73 4.15
C ALA A 444 -21.45 -24.43 3.68
N LEU A 445 -21.12 -24.89 2.47
CA LEU A 445 -19.79 -24.76 1.86
C LEU A 445 -19.88 -23.93 0.57
N PHE A 446 -18.88 -23.12 0.26
CA PHE A 446 -18.58 -22.73 -1.11
C PHE A 446 -17.57 -23.70 -1.72
N VAL A 447 -17.57 -23.82 -3.05
CA VAL A 447 -16.49 -24.48 -3.80
C VAL A 447 -15.80 -23.46 -4.71
N GLU A 448 -14.46 -23.46 -4.70
CA GLU A 448 -13.61 -22.61 -5.53
C GLU A 448 -12.54 -23.44 -6.24
N LYS A 449 -11.98 -22.92 -7.33
CA LYS A 449 -10.76 -23.45 -7.94
C LYS A 449 -9.59 -23.28 -6.97
N PHE A 450 -8.91 -24.37 -6.62
CA PHE A 450 -7.70 -24.27 -5.83
C PHE A 450 -6.51 -23.94 -6.75
N ILE A 451 -5.90 -22.79 -6.54
CA ILE A 451 -4.68 -22.41 -7.25
C ILE A 451 -3.48 -23.00 -6.50
N GLU A 452 -2.78 -23.96 -7.10
CA GLU A 452 -1.61 -24.58 -6.48
C GLU A 452 -0.38 -23.66 -6.54
N LYS A 453 0.29 -23.47 -5.39
CA LYS A 453 1.54 -22.71 -5.27
C LYS A 453 1.52 -21.38 -6.07
N PRO A 454 0.48 -20.53 -5.89
CA PRO A 454 0.32 -19.33 -6.69
C PRO A 454 1.45 -18.36 -6.41
N ARG A 455 1.84 -17.60 -7.43
CA ARG A 455 2.53 -16.32 -7.20
C ARG A 455 1.50 -15.27 -6.84
N HIS A 456 1.77 -14.48 -5.81
CA HIS A 456 0.98 -13.29 -5.49
C HIS A 456 1.60 -12.12 -6.25
N ILE A 457 0.95 -11.71 -7.34
CA ILE A 457 1.40 -10.62 -8.22
C ILE A 457 0.38 -9.50 -8.15
N GLU A 458 0.85 -8.28 -7.98
CA GLU A 458 -0.02 -7.11 -7.76
C GLU A 458 0.40 -5.95 -8.64
N VAL A 459 -0.55 -5.12 -9.09
CA VAL A 459 -0.28 -3.98 -9.98
C VAL A 459 -0.56 -2.68 -9.26
N GLN A 460 0.46 -1.82 -9.17
CA GLN A 460 0.30 -0.45 -8.69
C GLN A 460 -0.49 0.36 -9.72
N ILE A 461 -1.63 0.92 -9.29
CA ILE A 461 -2.41 1.89 -10.07
C ILE A 461 -2.32 3.28 -9.45
N LEU A 462 -2.50 4.29 -10.29
CA LEU A 462 -2.70 5.68 -9.89
C LEU A 462 -3.76 6.28 -10.84
N GLY A 463 -4.81 6.85 -10.27
CA GLY A 463 -5.88 7.54 -11.00
C GLY A 463 -6.00 9.02 -10.64
N ASP A 464 -6.64 9.81 -11.51
CA ASP A 464 -7.04 11.19 -11.23
C ASP A 464 -8.55 11.41 -11.38
N ASN A 465 -8.99 12.56 -10.86
CA ASN A 465 -10.37 13.02 -10.83
C ASN A 465 -10.91 13.38 -12.25
N TYR A 466 -10.09 13.24 -13.29
CA TYR A 466 -10.45 13.46 -14.70
C TYR A 466 -10.64 12.13 -15.46
N GLY A 467 -10.45 10.99 -14.79
CA GLY A 467 -10.60 9.64 -15.37
C GLY A 467 -9.35 9.11 -16.06
N ASN A 468 -8.19 9.78 -15.94
CA ASN A 468 -6.92 9.18 -16.33
C ASN A 468 -6.52 8.15 -15.28
N VAL A 469 -6.05 6.99 -15.73
CA VAL A 469 -5.45 5.96 -14.86
C VAL A 469 -4.23 5.38 -15.57
N VAL A 470 -3.13 5.26 -14.84
CA VAL A 470 -1.89 4.58 -15.26
C VAL A 470 -1.53 3.45 -14.30
N HIS A 471 -0.73 2.50 -14.79
CA HIS A 471 -0.02 1.54 -13.96
C HIS A 471 1.45 1.95 -13.78
N LEU A 472 2.01 1.69 -12.60
CA LEU A 472 3.44 1.78 -12.32
C LEU A 472 4.11 0.38 -12.31
N TYR A 473 3.59 -0.52 -13.14
CA TYR A 473 3.98 -1.94 -13.25
C TYR A 473 3.62 -2.77 -12.00
N GLU A 474 4.09 -4.02 -11.99
CA GLU A 474 3.75 -5.04 -11.01
C GLU A 474 4.84 -5.31 -9.97
N ARG A 475 4.42 -5.78 -8.80
CA ARG A 475 5.28 -6.35 -7.75
C ARG A 475 5.00 -7.84 -7.60
N ASP A 476 6.02 -8.60 -7.21
CA ASP A 476 5.88 -9.96 -6.71
C ASP A 476 6.00 -9.94 -5.17
N CYS A 477 4.93 -10.37 -4.51
CA CYS A 477 4.81 -10.43 -3.06
C CYS A 477 4.50 -11.86 -2.59
N SER A 478 4.99 -12.88 -3.33
CA SER A 478 4.79 -14.30 -3.05
C SER A 478 5.58 -14.82 -1.85
N ILE A 479 6.59 -14.08 -1.38
CA ILE A 479 7.41 -14.46 -0.22
C ILE A 479 6.65 -14.06 1.05
N GLN A 480 5.82 -14.99 1.53
CA GLN A 480 4.88 -14.77 2.64
C GLN A 480 5.08 -15.77 3.79
N ARG A 481 4.85 -15.32 5.02
CA ARG A 481 4.74 -16.19 6.21
C ARG A 481 3.33 -16.08 6.78
N ARG A 482 2.59 -17.18 6.90
CA ARG A 482 1.18 -17.20 7.36
C ARG A 482 0.29 -16.15 6.66
N HIS A 483 0.42 -16.05 5.32
CA HIS A 483 -0.28 -15.06 4.46
C HIS A 483 0.09 -13.58 4.70
N GLN A 484 1.17 -13.28 5.41
CA GLN A 484 1.72 -11.93 5.55
C GLN A 484 2.94 -11.76 4.64
N LYS A 485 3.00 -10.67 3.88
CA LYS A 485 4.13 -10.32 2.98
C LYS A 485 5.38 -9.99 3.80
N VAL A 486 6.53 -10.58 3.42
CA VAL A 486 7.81 -10.44 4.15
C VAL A 486 8.90 -9.78 3.28
N VAL A 487 8.96 -10.19 2.01
CA VAL A 487 9.88 -9.67 0.99
C VAL A 487 9.08 -9.38 -0.27
N GLU A 488 9.26 -8.19 -0.84
CA GLU A 488 8.54 -7.72 -2.02
C GLU A 488 9.52 -7.29 -3.11
N ILE A 489 9.23 -7.64 -4.37
CA ILE A 489 10.16 -7.50 -5.50
C ILE A 489 9.50 -6.75 -6.65
N ALA A 490 10.18 -5.76 -7.24
CA ALA A 490 9.74 -5.06 -8.44
C ALA A 490 10.86 -4.99 -9.50
N PRO A 491 10.58 -5.16 -10.81
CA PRO A 491 9.39 -5.84 -11.35
C PRO A 491 9.39 -7.32 -10.94
N ALA A 492 8.28 -8.03 -11.17
CA ALA A 492 8.18 -9.45 -10.85
C ALA A 492 9.21 -10.29 -11.64
N ALA A 493 10.08 -10.99 -10.89
CA ALA A 493 11.16 -11.79 -11.46
C ALA A 493 10.62 -12.91 -12.39
N HIS A 494 11.27 -13.13 -13.53
CA HIS A 494 10.87 -14.16 -14.51
C HIS A 494 9.39 -14.14 -14.94
N LEU A 495 8.70 -13.00 -14.85
CA LEU A 495 7.33 -12.85 -15.33
C LEU A 495 7.31 -12.56 -16.84
N ASP A 496 6.59 -13.40 -17.59
CA ASP A 496 6.34 -13.25 -19.03
C ASP A 496 5.87 -11.82 -19.37
N PRO A 497 6.50 -11.13 -20.35
CA PRO A 497 6.06 -9.81 -20.80
C PRO A 497 4.60 -9.75 -21.27
N GLN A 498 4.05 -10.82 -21.87
CA GLN A 498 2.65 -10.83 -22.28
C GLN A 498 1.71 -10.93 -21.07
N LEU A 499 2.02 -11.78 -20.09
CA LEU A 499 1.31 -11.87 -18.81
C LEU A 499 1.38 -10.55 -18.03
N ARG A 500 2.55 -9.90 -17.98
CA ARG A 500 2.70 -8.54 -17.42
C ARG A 500 1.72 -7.57 -18.09
N ALA A 501 1.69 -7.55 -19.43
CA ALA A 501 0.76 -6.69 -20.17
C ALA A 501 -0.72 -7.02 -19.89
N ARG A 502 -1.10 -8.30 -19.74
CA ARG A 502 -2.46 -8.69 -19.34
C ARG A 502 -2.81 -8.18 -17.93
N LEU A 503 -1.96 -8.46 -16.94
CA LEU A 503 -2.12 -8.03 -15.55
C LEU A 503 -2.29 -6.51 -15.45
N THR A 504 -1.39 -5.74 -16.07
CA THR A 504 -1.43 -4.28 -15.94
C THR A 504 -2.57 -3.64 -16.72
N HIS A 505 -2.95 -4.20 -17.87
CA HIS A 505 -4.12 -3.77 -18.63
C HIS A 505 -5.43 -4.05 -17.88
N ASP A 506 -5.60 -5.25 -17.32
CA ASP A 506 -6.78 -5.63 -16.56
C ASP A 506 -6.93 -4.80 -15.27
N ALA A 507 -5.83 -4.52 -14.57
CA ALA A 507 -5.81 -3.61 -13.41
C ALA A 507 -6.26 -2.18 -13.78
N VAL A 508 -5.75 -1.62 -14.88
CA VAL A 508 -6.16 -0.29 -15.38
C VAL A 508 -7.61 -0.30 -15.87
N ARG A 509 -8.09 -1.41 -16.46
CA ARG A 509 -9.50 -1.54 -16.88
C ARG A 509 -10.44 -1.58 -15.66
N LEU A 510 -10.12 -2.35 -14.63
CA LEU A 510 -10.88 -2.40 -13.36
C LEU A 510 -10.94 -1.02 -12.69
N ALA A 511 -9.79 -0.35 -12.58
CA ALA A 511 -9.69 1.00 -12.01
C ALA A 511 -10.56 2.01 -12.79
N LYS A 512 -10.55 1.98 -14.13
CA LYS A 512 -11.40 2.84 -14.96
C LYS A 512 -12.89 2.49 -14.84
N GLN A 513 -13.24 1.22 -14.67
CA GLN A 513 -14.64 0.77 -14.50
C GLN A 513 -15.29 1.33 -13.23
N VAL A 514 -14.52 1.57 -12.16
CA VAL A 514 -15.03 2.12 -10.88
C VAL A 514 -14.86 3.63 -10.74
N GLY A 515 -14.16 4.30 -11.67
CA GLY A 515 -13.76 5.69 -11.50
C GLY A 515 -12.71 5.87 -10.39
N TYR A 516 -11.72 4.99 -10.34
CA TYR A 516 -10.69 5.00 -9.31
C TYR A 516 -9.81 6.26 -9.41
N GLU A 517 -9.65 6.95 -8.29
CA GLU A 517 -8.79 8.13 -8.14
C GLU A 517 -7.75 7.89 -7.02
N ASN A 518 -6.68 8.68 -7.02
CA ASN A 518 -5.53 8.52 -6.10
C ASN A 518 -4.79 7.18 -6.31
N ALA A 519 -3.94 6.76 -5.36
CA ALA A 519 -3.17 5.52 -5.47
C ALA A 519 -3.96 4.29 -5.01
N GLY A 520 -3.66 3.13 -5.60
CA GLY A 520 -4.24 1.84 -5.23
C GLY A 520 -3.38 0.67 -5.70
N THR A 521 -3.73 -0.55 -5.31
CA THR A 521 -3.11 -1.75 -5.87
C THR A 521 -4.15 -2.85 -6.11
N VAL A 522 -4.08 -3.47 -7.30
CA VAL A 522 -4.93 -4.60 -7.71
C VAL A 522 -4.14 -5.89 -7.54
N GLU A 523 -4.62 -6.81 -6.69
CA GLU A 523 -3.91 -8.06 -6.36
C GLU A 523 -4.44 -9.27 -7.15
N PHE A 524 -3.53 -10.13 -7.59
CA PHE A 524 -3.82 -11.33 -8.40
C PHE A 524 -3.06 -12.56 -7.89
N LEU A 525 -3.70 -13.73 -7.93
CA LEU A 525 -3.01 -15.01 -7.94
C LEU A 525 -2.61 -15.37 -9.38
N VAL A 526 -1.35 -15.73 -9.60
CA VAL A 526 -0.85 -16.25 -10.87
C VAL A 526 -0.50 -17.73 -10.70
N ASP A 527 -1.07 -18.58 -11.55
CA ASP A 527 -0.85 -20.03 -11.50
C ASP A 527 0.42 -20.48 -12.24
N LYS A 528 0.76 -21.77 -12.09
CA LYS A 528 1.89 -22.42 -12.76
C LYS A 528 1.80 -22.49 -14.30
N HIS A 529 0.69 -22.04 -14.89
CA HIS A 529 0.43 -22.01 -16.33
C HIS A 529 0.34 -20.58 -16.89
N GLY A 530 0.56 -19.54 -16.07
CA GLY A 530 0.49 -18.14 -16.48
C GLY A 530 -0.94 -17.59 -16.65
N LYS A 531 -1.92 -18.22 -16.00
CA LYS A 531 -3.26 -17.64 -15.79
C LYS A 531 -3.24 -16.79 -14.54
N HIS A 532 -3.81 -15.59 -14.62
CA HIS A 532 -4.00 -14.69 -13.48
C HIS A 532 -5.46 -14.65 -13.03
N TYR A 533 -5.68 -14.41 -11.74
CA TYR A 533 -6.98 -14.38 -11.09
C TYR A 533 -7.02 -13.26 -10.05
N PHE A 534 -7.92 -12.29 -10.21
CA PHE A 534 -8.14 -11.18 -9.28
C PHE A 534 -8.55 -11.68 -7.89
N ILE A 535 -8.03 -11.03 -6.85
CA ILE A 535 -8.33 -11.29 -5.43
C ILE A 535 -9.08 -10.11 -4.81
N GLU A 536 -8.46 -8.93 -4.82
CA GLU A 536 -8.92 -7.73 -4.11
C GLU A 536 -8.24 -6.46 -4.67
N VAL A 537 -8.82 -5.29 -4.37
CA VAL A 537 -8.18 -3.99 -4.57
C VAL A 537 -7.86 -3.39 -3.21
N ASN A 538 -6.59 -3.24 -2.89
CA ASN A 538 -6.15 -2.44 -1.76
C ASN A 538 -6.37 -0.97 -2.12
N SER A 539 -7.37 -0.32 -1.51
CA SER A 539 -7.89 1.00 -1.94
C SER A 539 -7.09 2.18 -1.38
N ARG A 540 -5.77 2.01 -1.34
CA ARG A 540 -4.80 2.86 -0.63
C ARG A 540 -3.37 2.60 -1.11
N LEU A 541 -2.40 3.31 -0.51
CA LEU A 541 -0.99 2.94 -0.58
C LEU A 541 -0.73 1.60 0.15
N GLN A 542 0.35 0.93 -0.22
CA GLN A 542 0.85 -0.29 0.44
C GLN A 542 2.26 -0.07 1.02
N VAL A 543 2.71 -0.94 1.93
CA VAL A 543 4.01 -0.82 2.61
C VAL A 543 5.17 -0.93 1.60
N GLU A 544 4.94 -1.76 0.59
CA GLU A 544 5.75 -2.15 -0.56
C GLU A 544 5.66 -1.21 -1.77
N HIS A 545 5.01 -0.03 -1.65
CA HIS A 545 5.04 1.00 -2.70
C HIS A 545 6.48 1.40 -3.10
N THR A 546 7.39 1.36 -2.13
CA THR A 546 8.80 1.73 -2.22
C THR A 546 9.53 1.07 -3.39
N VAL A 547 9.39 -0.25 -3.60
CA VAL A 547 10.07 -0.93 -4.72
C VAL A 547 9.53 -0.48 -6.08
N THR A 548 8.28 -0.04 -6.16
CA THR A 548 7.72 0.59 -7.36
C THR A 548 8.31 1.98 -7.61
N GLU A 549 8.53 2.78 -6.55
CA GLU A 549 9.20 4.09 -6.67
C GLU A 549 10.63 3.91 -7.19
N GLU A 550 11.41 3.00 -6.61
CA GLU A 550 12.81 2.73 -6.99
C GLU A 550 12.95 2.28 -8.47
N ILE A 551 12.00 1.53 -9.02
CA ILE A 551 12.06 1.10 -10.44
C ILE A 551 11.42 2.08 -11.43
N THR A 552 10.61 3.05 -11.00
CA THR A 552 9.94 4.00 -11.92
C THR A 552 10.43 5.43 -11.79
N ASN A 553 11.09 5.78 -10.68
CA ASN A 553 11.41 7.13 -10.24
C ASN A 553 10.17 8.03 -10.02
N VAL A 554 8.98 7.43 -9.87
CA VAL A 554 7.74 8.14 -9.53
C VAL A 554 7.57 8.11 -8.01
N ASP A 555 7.66 9.27 -7.36
CA ASP A 555 7.26 9.40 -5.95
C ASP A 555 5.72 9.30 -5.87
N LEU A 556 5.24 8.21 -5.26
CA LEU A 556 3.82 7.91 -5.16
C LEU A 556 3.10 8.85 -4.21
N VAL A 557 3.73 9.24 -3.09
CA VAL A 557 3.07 10.08 -2.07
C VAL A 557 2.95 11.53 -2.56
N HIS A 558 3.95 12.06 -3.26
CA HIS A 558 3.85 13.31 -4.01
C HIS A 558 2.71 13.24 -5.02
N ALA A 559 2.60 12.16 -5.80
CA ALA A 559 1.51 12.00 -6.75
C ALA A 559 0.13 11.94 -6.06
N GLN A 560 -0.02 11.20 -4.96
CA GLN A 560 -1.24 11.15 -4.15
C GLN A 560 -1.66 12.53 -3.64
N ILE A 561 -0.72 13.32 -3.09
CA ILE A 561 -0.99 14.67 -2.59
C ILE A 561 -1.38 15.59 -3.76
N ARG A 562 -0.65 15.57 -4.87
CA ARG A 562 -0.92 16.42 -6.04
C ARG A 562 -2.25 16.07 -6.75
N VAL A 563 -2.67 14.81 -6.76
CA VAL A 563 -4.02 14.42 -7.21
C VAL A 563 -5.09 14.97 -6.25
N ALA A 564 -4.85 14.95 -4.94
CA ALA A 564 -5.77 15.55 -3.94
C ALA A 564 -5.78 17.09 -3.92
N GLU A 565 -4.81 17.76 -4.56
CA GLU A 565 -4.91 19.17 -4.93
C GLU A 565 -5.77 19.42 -6.18
N GLY A 566 -6.12 18.37 -6.95
CA GLY A 566 -6.82 18.48 -8.22
C GLY A 566 -5.90 18.68 -9.43
N ARG A 567 -4.72 18.03 -9.48
CA ARG A 567 -3.89 17.96 -10.71
C ARG A 567 -4.17 16.68 -11.49
N SER A 568 -4.11 16.76 -12.82
CA SER A 568 -4.23 15.58 -13.68
C SER A 568 -2.92 14.81 -13.79
N LEU A 569 -2.97 13.50 -14.06
CA LEU A 569 -1.77 12.69 -14.30
C LEU A 569 -0.91 13.23 -15.47
N PRO A 570 -1.51 13.71 -16.59
CA PRO A 570 -0.75 14.43 -17.63
C PRO A 570 -0.01 15.68 -17.15
N ASP A 571 -0.54 16.44 -16.19
CA ASP A 571 0.14 17.63 -15.61
C ASP A 571 1.33 17.25 -14.72
N LEU A 572 1.29 16.05 -14.14
CA LEU A 572 2.38 15.45 -13.36
C LEU A 572 3.41 14.73 -14.25
N GLY A 573 3.24 14.75 -15.58
CA GLY A 573 4.06 14.00 -16.55
C GLY A 573 3.80 12.48 -16.55
N LEU A 574 2.82 12.01 -15.76
CA LEU A 574 2.52 10.59 -15.56
C LEU A 574 1.60 10.08 -16.69
N ARG A 575 2.21 9.78 -17.83
CA ARG A 575 1.56 9.13 -18.98
C ARG A 575 2.15 7.74 -19.21
N GLN A 576 1.33 6.79 -19.65
CA GLN A 576 1.68 5.38 -19.66
C GLN A 576 2.88 5.05 -20.55
N GLU A 577 3.06 5.80 -21.64
CA GLU A 577 4.15 5.71 -22.61
C GLU A 577 5.50 6.30 -22.11
N LEU A 578 5.47 7.08 -21.03
CA LEU A 578 6.63 7.71 -20.41
C LEU A 578 7.15 6.93 -19.19
N ILE A 579 6.25 6.24 -18.48
CA ILE A 579 6.59 5.39 -17.32
C ILE A 579 7.40 4.18 -17.81
N ARG A 580 8.60 3.98 -17.26
CA ARG A 580 9.53 2.90 -17.66
C ARG A 580 10.19 2.25 -16.44
N ILE A 581 10.56 0.98 -16.60
CA ILE A 581 11.32 0.22 -15.59
C ILE A 581 12.81 0.58 -15.68
N ASN A 582 13.39 0.97 -14.54
CA ASN A 582 14.80 1.26 -14.34
C ASN A 582 15.41 0.25 -13.35
N GLY A 583 15.94 -0.86 -13.85
CA GLY A 583 16.53 -1.92 -13.02
C GLY A 583 15.50 -2.73 -12.23
N CYS A 584 15.87 -3.15 -11.02
CA CYS A 584 15.06 -3.97 -10.12
C CYS A 584 15.28 -3.54 -8.67
N ALA A 585 14.23 -3.63 -7.84
CA ALA A 585 14.26 -3.33 -6.41
C ALA A 585 13.67 -4.46 -5.58
N ILE A 586 14.20 -4.65 -4.37
CA ILE A 586 13.72 -5.64 -3.39
C ILE A 586 13.60 -4.97 -2.02
N GLN A 587 12.44 -5.10 -1.36
CA GLN A 587 12.22 -4.67 0.01
C GLN A 587 12.24 -5.88 0.96
N CYS A 588 12.85 -5.71 2.13
CA CYS A 588 12.72 -6.59 3.29
C CYS A 588 12.22 -5.80 4.50
N ARG A 589 11.26 -6.37 5.23
CA ARG A 589 10.74 -5.81 6.48
C ARG A 589 11.62 -6.27 7.66
N VAL A 590 12.27 -5.34 8.33
CA VAL A 590 13.18 -5.60 9.46
C VAL A 590 12.37 -5.44 10.75
N THR A 591 12.05 -6.55 11.42
CA THR A 591 11.09 -6.63 12.55
C THR A 591 11.70 -7.18 13.84
N THR A 592 11.05 -6.96 14.99
CA THR A 592 11.44 -7.55 16.29
C THR A 592 10.96 -8.99 16.52
N GLU A 593 10.37 -9.65 15.52
CA GLU A 593 9.94 -11.04 15.66
C GLU A 593 11.14 -11.97 15.89
N ASP A 594 11.13 -12.78 16.96
CA ASP A 594 12.17 -13.79 17.23
C ASP A 594 11.82 -15.11 16.51
N PRO A 595 12.53 -15.50 15.44
CA PRO A 595 12.23 -16.73 14.70
C PRO A 595 12.37 -18.00 15.56
N ALA A 596 13.30 -18.00 16.52
CA ALA A 596 13.52 -19.13 17.43
C ALA A 596 12.36 -19.32 18.42
N ARG A 597 11.51 -18.30 18.59
CA ARG A 597 10.28 -18.32 19.40
C ARG A 597 9.02 -18.31 18.53
N GLY A 598 9.09 -18.91 17.34
CA GLY A 598 7.94 -19.00 16.42
C GLY A 598 7.48 -17.66 15.85
N PHE A 599 8.40 -16.69 15.76
CA PHE A 599 8.18 -15.29 15.35
C PHE A 599 7.32 -14.48 16.34
N GLN A 600 7.43 -14.74 17.64
CA GLN A 600 6.87 -13.85 18.66
C GLN A 600 7.60 -12.48 18.62
N PRO A 601 6.88 -11.33 18.54
CA PRO A 601 7.49 -10.01 18.67
C PRO A 601 8.20 -9.82 20.01
N ASP A 602 9.45 -9.38 19.96
CA ASP A 602 10.21 -8.95 21.13
C ASP A 602 10.03 -7.45 21.39
N THR A 603 10.19 -7.05 22.65
CA THR A 603 9.86 -5.72 23.17
C THR A 603 10.88 -5.28 24.21
N GLY A 604 11.28 -4.01 24.19
CA GLY A 604 12.35 -3.53 25.05
C GLY A 604 12.99 -2.26 24.52
N ARG A 605 14.18 -1.92 25.04
CA ARG A 605 14.95 -0.76 24.58
C ARG A 605 15.99 -1.18 23.55
N ILE A 606 16.08 -0.47 22.43
CA ILE A 606 17.17 -0.62 21.47
C ILE A 606 18.44 0.04 22.04
N GLU A 607 19.40 -0.76 22.48
CA GLU A 607 20.67 -0.30 23.07
C GLU A 607 21.65 0.23 22.02
N VAL A 608 21.64 -0.40 20.84
CA VAL A 608 22.47 -0.06 19.68
C VAL A 608 21.61 -0.17 18.45
N PHE A 609 21.65 0.85 17.60
CA PHE A 609 21.10 0.81 16.24
C PHE A 609 22.16 1.36 15.28
N ARG A 610 22.59 0.54 14.32
CA ARG A 610 23.38 0.97 13.16
C ARG A 610 22.81 0.32 11.91
N SER A 611 22.57 1.14 10.90
CA SER A 611 22.00 0.79 9.61
C SER A 611 23.07 0.29 8.63
N GLY A 612 22.67 -0.61 7.72
CA GLY A 612 23.42 -0.90 6.49
C GLY A 612 22.95 0.04 5.39
N GLU A 613 23.87 0.83 4.81
CA GLU A 613 23.54 2.00 3.97
C GLU A 613 24.32 1.99 2.64
N GLY A 614 24.42 3.12 1.94
CA GLY A 614 25.25 3.28 0.74
C GLY A 614 24.54 2.96 -0.58
N MET A 615 25.33 2.77 -1.64
CA MET A 615 24.88 2.93 -3.03
C MET A 615 23.74 1.98 -3.46
N GLY A 616 22.54 2.53 -3.61
CA GLY A 616 21.31 1.80 -3.93
C GLY A 616 20.75 0.99 -2.76
N ILE A 617 20.87 1.52 -1.54
CA ILE A 617 20.05 1.15 -0.37
C ILE A 617 19.22 2.38 0.04
N ARG A 618 17.92 2.17 0.24
CA ARG A 618 16.98 3.13 0.83
C ARG A 618 16.45 2.58 2.15
N LEU A 619 16.27 3.46 3.13
CA LEU A 619 15.78 3.13 4.47
C LEU A 619 14.58 3.99 4.90
N ASP A 620 13.44 3.34 5.06
CA ASP A 620 12.21 3.95 5.55
C ASP A 620 11.95 3.39 6.97
N SER A 621 12.42 4.12 8.00
CA SER A 621 12.42 3.69 9.42
C SER A 621 11.18 4.19 10.17
N ALA A 622 10.61 3.34 11.03
CA ALA A 622 9.46 3.68 11.86
C ALA A 622 9.86 4.29 13.20
N SER A 623 10.40 3.44 14.08
CA SER A 623 10.71 3.75 15.48
C SER A 623 12.13 3.33 15.85
N ALA A 624 12.94 2.93 14.88
CA ALA A 624 14.23 2.30 15.13
C ALA A 624 15.37 3.33 15.15
N PHE A 625 15.79 3.67 16.37
CA PHE A 625 16.92 4.54 16.68
C PHE A 625 17.55 4.11 18.01
N GLN A 626 18.77 4.58 18.31
CA GLN A 626 19.43 4.22 19.57
C GLN A 626 18.69 4.85 20.77
N GLY A 627 18.34 4.03 21.75
CA GLY A 627 17.55 4.42 22.92
C GLY A 627 16.04 4.27 22.77
N ALA A 628 15.53 3.95 21.57
CA ALA A 628 14.12 3.72 21.29
C ALA A 628 13.52 2.62 22.19
N VAL A 629 12.22 2.70 22.50
CA VAL A 629 11.49 1.68 23.24
C VAL A 629 10.41 1.07 22.34
N ILE A 630 10.52 -0.22 22.07
CA ILE A 630 9.56 -0.99 21.28
C ILE A 630 8.49 -1.54 22.22
N SER A 631 7.27 -1.05 22.08
CA SER A 631 6.11 -1.42 22.89
C SER A 631 5.38 -2.68 22.36
N PRO A 632 4.73 -3.48 23.23
CA PRO A 632 3.89 -4.61 22.81
C PRO A 632 2.56 -4.22 22.13
N HIS A 633 2.29 -2.93 21.92
CA HIS A 633 0.98 -2.41 21.56
C HIS A 633 0.69 -2.31 20.06
N TYR A 634 1.72 -2.47 19.21
CA TYR A 634 1.69 -2.15 17.79
C TYR A 634 2.45 -3.19 16.95
N ASP A 635 2.60 -2.90 15.66
CA ASP A 635 3.40 -3.68 14.72
C ASP A 635 4.89 -3.74 15.12
N SER A 636 5.52 -4.88 14.84
CA SER A 636 6.91 -5.19 15.20
C SER A 636 7.95 -4.55 14.25
N LEU A 637 7.54 -3.66 13.35
CA LEU A 637 8.38 -3.08 12.30
C LEU A 637 9.37 -2.06 12.88
N LEU A 638 10.67 -2.30 12.63
CA LEU A 638 11.73 -1.36 12.94
C LEU A 638 11.98 -0.43 11.75
N VAL A 639 12.26 -1.01 10.59
CA VAL A 639 12.64 -0.30 9.35
C VAL A 639 12.31 -1.16 8.12
N LYS A 640 12.06 -0.52 6.99
CA LYS A 640 12.04 -1.16 5.67
C LYS A 640 13.40 -0.96 5.01
N VAL A 641 14.05 -2.05 4.58
CA VAL A 641 15.31 -2.01 3.86
C VAL A 641 15.02 -2.30 2.40
N ILE A 642 15.25 -1.32 1.52
CA ILE A 642 15.00 -1.45 0.09
C ILE A 642 16.34 -1.38 -0.64
N ALA A 643 16.61 -2.35 -1.51
CA ALA A 643 17.84 -2.43 -2.30
C ALA A 643 17.53 -2.36 -3.80
N HIS A 644 18.18 -1.43 -4.50
CA HIS A 644 18.05 -1.22 -5.94
C HIS A 644 19.30 -1.71 -6.69
N GLY A 645 19.10 -2.43 -7.80
CA GLY A 645 20.16 -2.90 -8.69
C GLY A 645 19.75 -2.86 -10.16
N LYS A 646 20.71 -3.06 -11.06
CA LYS A 646 20.45 -3.19 -12.51
C LYS A 646 19.66 -4.45 -12.89
N ASP A 647 19.70 -5.47 -12.03
CA ASP A 647 19.08 -6.78 -12.18
C ASP A 647 18.78 -7.36 -10.77
N HIS A 648 17.91 -8.37 -10.69
CA HIS A 648 17.52 -8.99 -9.42
C HIS A 648 18.72 -9.55 -8.62
N PRO A 649 19.73 -10.23 -9.22
CA PRO A 649 20.93 -10.65 -8.48
C PRO A 649 21.69 -9.49 -7.83
N THR A 650 21.89 -8.38 -8.55
CA THR A 650 22.57 -7.18 -8.01
C THR A 650 21.78 -6.58 -6.85
N ALA A 651 20.44 -6.51 -6.94
CA ALA A 651 19.59 -6.03 -5.86
C ALA A 651 19.65 -6.96 -4.64
N ALA A 652 19.61 -8.28 -4.84
CA ALA A 652 19.68 -9.28 -3.79
C ALA A 652 21.04 -9.27 -3.06
N SER A 653 22.16 -9.19 -3.78
CA SER A 653 23.49 -9.06 -3.17
C SER A 653 23.63 -7.78 -2.34
N LYS A 654 23.08 -6.66 -2.80
CA LYS A 654 23.04 -5.41 -2.03
C LYS A 654 22.20 -5.53 -0.76
N LEU A 655 21.01 -6.14 -0.85
CA LEU A 655 20.12 -6.36 0.28
C LEU A 655 20.77 -7.25 1.35
N SER A 656 21.31 -8.40 0.93
CA SER A 656 22.06 -9.32 1.81
C SER A 656 23.21 -8.60 2.52
N ARG A 657 24.03 -7.84 1.79
CA ARG A 657 25.12 -7.03 2.34
C ARG A 657 24.63 -6.00 3.36
N ALA A 658 23.57 -5.26 3.06
CA ALA A 658 23.02 -4.27 3.98
C ALA A 658 22.46 -4.92 5.27
N LEU A 659 21.70 -6.01 5.15
CA LEU A 659 21.18 -6.78 6.28
C LEU A 659 22.31 -7.39 7.14
N ALA A 660 23.41 -7.81 6.52
CA ALA A 660 24.61 -8.30 7.21
C ALA A 660 25.43 -7.18 7.89
N GLU A 661 25.24 -5.91 7.52
CA GLU A 661 25.86 -4.75 8.18
C GLU A 661 25.04 -4.23 9.37
N PHE A 662 23.72 -4.38 9.37
CA PHE A 662 22.85 -3.91 10.46
C PHE A 662 23.32 -4.41 11.84
N ARG A 663 23.48 -3.50 12.81
CA ARG A 663 23.81 -3.84 14.21
C ARG A 663 22.71 -3.31 15.12
N ILE A 664 21.82 -4.21 15.52
CA ILE A 664 20.69 -3.92 16.41
C ILE A 664 20.85 -4.78 17.67
N ARG A 665 20.72 -4.15 18.85
CA ARG A 665 20.87 -4.79 20.18
C ARG A 665 19.81 -4.29 21.15
N GLY A 666 19.53 -5.07 22.19
CA GLY A 666 18.49 -4.82 23.20
C GLY A 666 17.11 -5.38 22.85
N VAL A 667 16.89 -5.79 21.59
CA VAL A 667 15.73 -6.58 21.14
C VAL A 667 16.18 -7.65 20.13
N LYS A 668 15.39 -8.73 20.00
CA LYS A 668 15.50 -9.76 18.95
C LYS A 668 15.04 -9.23 17.59
N THR A 669 15.37 -9.98 16.54
CA THR A 669 15.47 -9.46 15.16
C THR A 669 15.20 -10.54 14.12
N GLY A 670 14.15 -10.37 13.30
CA GLY A 670 13.60 -11.44 12.47
C GLY A 670 14.36 -11.79 11.19
N TRP A 671 15.21 -10.88 10.68
CA TRP A 671 15.80 -11.01 9.33
C TRP A 671 16.93 -12.03 9.23
N ILE A 672 17.54 -12.42 10.35
CA ILE A 672 18.68 -13.36 10.40
C ILE A 672 18.33 -14.72 9.77
N VAL A 673 17.07 -15.15 9.84
CA VAL A 673 16.62 -16.45 9.31
C VAL A 673 16.33 -16.45 7.80
N TYR A 674 16.19 -15.29 7.14
CA TYR A 674 15.95 -15.24 5.69
C TYR A 674 17.23 -15.13 4.85
N PHE A 675 18.37 -14.76 5.45
CA PHE A 675 19.62 -14.48 4.74
C PHE A 675 20.91 -14.92 5.48
N GLY A 676 20.79 -15.71 6.55
CA GLY A 676 21.94 -16.20 7.33
C GLY A 676 22.39 -17.61 6.95
N ASN A 677 23.56 -17.69 6.28
CA ASN A 677 24.34 -18.90 5.93
C ASN A 677 23.55 -20.12 5.43
#